data_AF-A0A970NM18-F1
#
_entry.id   AF-A0A970NM18-F1
#
_cell.length_a   1.000
_cell.length_b   1.000
_cell.length_c   1.000
_cell.angle_alpha   90.00
_cell.angle_beta   90.00
_cell.angle_gamma   90.00
#
_symmetry.space_group_name_H-M   'P 1'
#
loop_
_entity.id
_entity.type
_entity.pdbx_description
1 polymer ?
#
loop_
_entity_poly.entity_id
_entity_poly.type
_entity_poly.pdbx_seq_one_letter_code
_entity_poly.pdbx_strand_id
1 'polypeptide(L)'
;MPAMLTAASLLSAFIGQTPSPEHAVPDISALRAEPFPLEAVRLAEGPFLRAMERNSQWLLSLDPDRLLSRFRSEAGLEPRAEPYGGWEADTIAGHTLGHYLTACAKTYASTGDERFRERTAAIVADLRSCQEAQGDGYVAAIPGGRQALEQVRAGQIRSAGFDLNGIWVPWYTLHKLFAGLIDTYIHCGNERALQVAADLADWVYDLTSGLTPEQWQTMLACEHGGINESMAELYAITGEERYLELSWRFHHTDILEPLARGEDLLPGRHGNTQIPKVIGVARRYEVTGDERDRAIAANFWDIVVNHHTYVTGGNTNSEHFGPPDQLAERLGASSTETCNTYNMLKLTRHLMAWDPSGPYGDYIERALFNHILASQNPETGMVCYYLPLKPGEFKTYSTPEDSFWCCVGTGIENHAKYGESIYYRDEDGLYVNLFIASTLEWPERGLALQQSTLFPEEQGTTLTLRLERPQEMALRVRRPAWVAEGFGLDVNGQAADVADDGNGFVTLRRHWQDGDTVRVTLPMRLRTEATPDNPDRVALLYGPVVLAGELGPEDDPRAVDPDYVPALVVGERELSDWLRPADEGSLVFTLVGAGRPRDVILRPFYMTHGSRYTVYWDRFSPAQWEEQRAQYREEARQRRAIEAFTVDRMRPGEMQDERDHNVEGEQTGVGEHLGRKFRHAFGGGWFSFDMAVDPAEAVDLVCTYWGSDVGDRTFDILVDGVAIATQTLSRDAPDSFFEVTYPIPDALTAGTERIKITFAAHEGHYAGGLFGVRVSRRVGPVPAPPEPYGAVPSDRQLLWHEMEFYGFLHFTVNTFTDKEWGFGDESPTVFDPLDFDADEMARVAAEAGMRGLILTCKHHDGFCLWPSAHTDHSIASSPWRDGEGDVVREVSEACARHGLRFGVYLSPWDRNHPAYGSPEYVTYYRSQLRELMTQYGEIFEVWFDGANGGDGYYGGANETRQVDTQTYYGWDDTWAIVRELQPGAVIFSDVGPDVRWVGNERGVAGETCWATITPQGTVGDVDPGRNSVGERGGSHWIAAEADVSIRPGWFYHASEDERVKSPAELVDLYYASVGRGAAFLLNLPPDRRGRIHEADVAALQEMGRILRDTFQVNLATTAEVTASSVRGDHPAYAPSVALDGDPSTYWATDDGVTEPELLVEFAEPVRLNVVSVREHLPLGQRIESIAVDVWEGEAWREVAVAVGVGSRRLLRFEPVQTARLRLRVTASPVCPAIAEFGVYLEPGM
;
A
#
# COMPACT_ATOMS: atom_id res chain seq x y z
N MET A 1 -29.41 47.05 32.62
CA MET A 1 -28.55 48.22 32.91
C MET A 1 -27.29 48.09 32.07
N PRO A 2 -26.85 49.16 31.39
CA PRO A 2 -26.18 49.06 30.07
C PRO A 2 -24.78 49.70 30.05
N ALA A 3 -24.19 49.69 28.84
CA ALA A 3 -23.10 50.53 28.33
C ALA A 3 -21.66 50.01 28.44
N MET A 4 -21.14 49.47 27.33
CA MET A 4 -20.17 50.21 26.51
C MET A 4 -20.08 49.57 25.10
N LEU A 5 -20.78 50.22 24.18
CA LEU A 5 -20.59 50.14 22.73
C LEU A 5 -19.73 51.36 22.32
N THR A 6 -19.14 51.29 21.12
CA THR A 6 -18.46 52.35 20.35
C THR A 6 -17.01 52.72 20.70
N ALA A 7 -16.06 52.11 19.99
CA ALA A 7 -14.93 52.78 19.34
C ALA A 7 -14.07 51.77 18.54
N ALA A 8 -14.53 51.36 17.35
CA ALA A 8 -13.66 50.70 16.35
C ALA A 8 -14.28 50.84 14.94
N SER A 9 -14.75 52.04 14.62
CA SER A 9 -15.22 52.41 13.29
C SER A 9 -14.48 53.68 12.89
N LEU A 10 -13.22 53.51 12.47
CA LEU A 10 -12.35 54.46 11.75
C LEU A 10 -10.91 53.90 11.74
N LEU A 11 -10.67 52.79 11.02
CA LEU A 11 -9.32 52.37 10.62
C LEU A 11 -9.28 51.45 9.37
N SER A 12 -10.42 51.14 8.75
CA SER A 12 -10.50 50.31 7.54
C SER A 12 -10.28 51.06 6.22
N ALA A 13 -9.46 52.12 6.19
CA ALA A 13 -9.22 52.91 4.98
C ALA A 13 -7.78 52.90 4.47
N PHE A 14 -6.88 52.12 5.08
CA PHE A 14 -5.48 52.01 4.63
C PHE A 14 -4.92 50.60 4.88
N ILE A 15 -5.49 49.62 4.20
CA ILE A 15 -4.88 48.32 3.87
C ILE A 15 -5.34 48.13 2.42
N GLY A 16 -4.59 48.56 1.42
CA GLY A 16 -3.28 48.07 1.04
C GLY A 16 -3.39 47.73 -0.44
N GLN A 17 -3.58 48.76 -1.28
CA GLN A 17 -3.18 48.61 -2.68
C GLN A 17 -1.69 48.30 -2.63
N THR A 18 -1.30 47.11 -3.08
CA THR A 18 0.08 46.89 -3.53
C THR A 18 0.42 48.07 -4.44
N PRO A 19 1.49 48.83 -4.15
CA PRO A 19 1.89 49.89 -5.05
C PRO A 19 2.18 49.21 -6.39
N SER A 20 1.38 49.49 -7.43
CA SER A 20 1.81 49.19 -8.78
C SER A 20 3.14 49.92 -8.96
N PRO A 21 4.25 49.21 -9.24
CA PRO A 21 5.49 49.88 -9.54
C PRO A 21 5.22 50.85 -10.69
N GLU A 22 5.68 52.10 -10.58
CA GLU A 22 5.62 53.09 -11.68
C GLU A 22 6.29 52.58 -12.99
N HIS A 23 6.96 51.41 -12.95
CA HIS A 23 7.77 50.80 -14.01
C HIS A 23 7.36 49.35 -14.37
N ALA A 24 6.23 48.83 -13.87
CA ALA A 24 5.80 47.47 -14.23
C ALA A 24 5.43 47.36 -15.71
N VAL A 25 6.00 46.38 -16.42
CA VAL A 25 5.63 46.08 -17.80
C VAL A 25 4.31 45.31 -17.76
N PRO A 26 3.21 45.85 -18.33
CA PRO A 26 1.95 45.12 -18.36
C PRO A 26 2.11 43.88 -19.25
N ASP A 27 1.57 42.74 -18.81
CA ASP A 27 1.45 41.57 -19.67
C ASP A 27 0.72 41.96 -20.96
N ILE A 28 1.21 41.49 -22.11
CA ILE A 28 0.69 41.92 -23.42
C ILE A 28 -0.61 41.18 -23.71
N SER A 29 -1.71 41.58 -23.05
CA SER A 29 -3.13 41.24 -23.31
C SER A 29 -3.48 39.80 -23.79
N ALA A 30 -2.65 38.81 -23.48
CA ALA A 30 -2.77 37.43 -23.94
C ALA A 30 -3.50 36.53 -22.92
N LEU A 31 -3.67 37.00 -21.68
CA LEU A 31 -4.43 36.30 -20.65
C LEU A 31 -5.93 36.47 -20.91
N ARG A 32 -6.65 35.34 -21.02
CA ARG A 32 -8.12 35.34 -21.10
C ARG A 32 -8.77 35.31 -19.72
N ALA A 33 -8.07 34.79 -18.71
CA ALA A 33 -8.45 34.89 -17.31
C ALA A 33 -7.22 35.04 -16.43
N GLU A 34 -7.37 35.73 -15.31
CA GLU A 34 -6.32 35.94 -14.31
C GLU A 34 -6.63 35.11 -13.06
N PRO A 35 -5.64 34.41 -12.46
CA PRO A 35 -5.83 33.83 -11.14
C PRO A 35 -6.01 34.94 -10.09
N PHE A 36 -6.82 34.68 -9.07
CA PHE A 36 -6.87 35.58 -7.92
C PHE A 36 -5.56 35.54 -7.13
N PRO A 37 -5.11 36.67 -6.54
CA PRO A 37 -3.95 36.66 -5.66
C PRO A 37 -4.24 35.82 -4.41
N LEU A 38 -3.21 35.17 -3.86
CA LEU A 38 -3.33 34.29 -2.69
C LEU A 38 -3.97 34.98 -1.48
N GLU A 39 -3.74 36.27 -1.29
CA GLU A 39 -4.36 37.06 -0.21
C GLU A 39 -5.88 37.22 -0.32
N ALA A 40 -6.44 37.07 -1.52
CA ALA A 40 -7.88 37.11 -1.74
C ALA A 40 -8.58 35.80 -1.39
N VAL A 41 -7.84 34.70 -1.21
CA VAL A 41 -8.42 33.36 -1.00
C VAL A 41 -7.99 32.81 0.36
N ARG A 42 -8.95 32.41 1.19
CA ARG A 42 -8.68 31.74 2.48
C ARG A 42 -9.29 30.36 2.47
N LEU A 43 -8.50 29.34 2.78
CA LEU A 43 -9.01 27.98 2.92
C LEU A 43 -9.87 27.87 4.18
N ALA A 44 -10.94 27.09 4.09
CA ALA A 44 -11.73 26.66 5.24
C ALA A 44 -11.36 25.22 5.64
N GLU A 45 -11.99 24.71 6.70
CA GLU A 45 -11.73 23.36 7.23
C GLU A 45 -11.82 22.30 6.12
N GLY A 46 -10.80 21.45 6.05
CA GLY A 46 -10.67 20.43 5.03
C GLY A 46 -9.22 19.93 4.90
N PRO A 47 -8.97 18.92 4.05
CA PRO A 47 -7.65 18.30 3.96
C PRO A 47 -6.53 19.27 3.56
N PHE A 48 -6.81 20.22 2.67
CA PHE A 48 -5.83 21.20 2.20
C PHE A 48 -5.43 22.22 3.28
N LEU A 49 -6.37 22.67 4.12
CA LEU A 49 -6.04 23.56 5.25
C LEU A 49 -5.17 22.84 6.27
N ARG A 50 -5.51 21.59 6.62
CA ARG A 50 -4.71 20.78 7.56
C ARG A 50 -3.28 20.57 7.06
N ALA A 51 -3.11 20.25 5.77
CA ALA A 51 -1.79 20.14 5.14
C ALA A 51 -1.00 21.48 5.20
N MET A 52 -1.66 22.60 4.91
CA MET A 52 -1.06 23.94 5.01
C MET A 52 -0.64 24.28 6.45
N GLU A 53 -1.43 23.92 7.45
CA GLU A 53 -1.11 24.14 8.86
C GLU A 53 0.09 23.30 9.32
N ARG A 54 0.17 22.04 8.91
CA ARG A 54 1.33 21.17 9.18
C ARG A 54 2.61 21.74 8.58
N ASN A 55 2.54 22.20 7.33
CA ASN A 55 3.65 22.86 6.68
C ASN A 55 4.05 24.17 7.40
N SER A 56 3.07 24.98 7.79
CA SER A 56 3.29 26.23 8.53
C SER A 56 4.03 25.98 9.86
N GLN A 57 3.66 24.92 10.58
CA GLN A 57 4.33 24.51 11.82
C GLN A 57 5.80 24.12 11.56
N TRP A 58 6.05 23.32 10.52
CA TRP A 58 7.41 22.94 10.14
C TRP A 58 8.25 24.15 9.73
N LEU A 59 7.73 25.03 8.86
CA LEU A 59 8.43 26.25 8.44
C LEU A 59 8.86 27.11 9.63
N LEU A 60 8.02 27.26 10.65
CA LEU A 60 8.33 28.04 11.85
C LEU A 60 9.35 27.36 12.78
N SER A 61 9.46 26.04 12.72
CA SER A 61 10.42 25.25 13.51
C SER A 61 11.86 25.34 13.00
N LEU A 62 12.06 25.60 11.70
CA LEU A 62 13.39 25.74 11.11
C LEU A 62 14.10 26.99 11.63
N ASP A 63 15.43 26.93 11.76
CA ASP A 63 16.28 28.04 12.19
C ASP A 63 16.86 28.78 10.96
N PRO A 64 16.46 30.04 10.72
CA PRO A 64 16.99 30.84 9.61
C PRO A 64 18.51 31.01 9.65
N ASP A 65 19.13 31.08 10.83
CA ASP A 65 20.59 31.30 10.95
C ASP A 65 21.38 30.08 10.43
N ARG A 66 20.81 28.87 10.51
CA ARG A 66 21.41 27.66 9.93
C ARG A 66 21.37 27.67 8.41
N LEU A 67 20.24 28.08 7.81
CA LEU A 67 20.13 28.24 6.35
C LEU A 67 21.03 29.38 5.82
N LEU A 68 21.24 30.43 6.61
CA LEU A 68 22.12 31.56 6.29
C LEU A 68 23.61 31.26 6.50
N SER A 69 23.94 30.18 7.22
CA SER A 69 25.30 29.86 7.66
C SER A 69 26.33 29.95 6.52
N ARG A 70 26.06 29.28 5.39
CA ARG A 70 26.98 29.29 4.24
C ARG A 70 26.98 30.59 3.44
N PHE A 71 25.87 31.31 3.37
CA PHE A 71 25.84 32.63 2.73
C PHE A 71 26.80 33.59 3.44
N ARG A 72 26.83 33.51 4.78
CA ARG A 72 27.74 34.31 5.60
C ARG A 72 29.19 33.89 5.38
N SER A 73 29.50 32.60 5.44
CA SER A 73 30.88 32.12 5.26
C SER A 73 31.44 32.44 3.87
N GLU A 74 30.67 32.24 2.79
CA GLU A 74 31.10 32.57 1.43
C GLU A 74 31.28 34.08 1.21
N ALA A 75 30.58 34.92 1.97
CA ALA A 75 30.76 36.37 2.02
C ALA A 75 31.91 36.82 2.94
N GLY A 76 32.63 35.89 3.58
CA GLY A 76 33.70 36.21 4.53
C GLY A 76 33.20 36.77 5.88
N LEU A 77 31.91 36.56 6.19
CA LEU A 77 31.29 36.90 7.47
C LEU A 77 31.23 35.68 8.38
N GLU A 78 31.30 35.90 9.70
CA GLU A 78 31.19 34.80 10.68
C GLU A 78 29.78 34.19 10.66
N PRO A 79 29.62 32.86 10.48
CA PRO A 79 28.34 32.17 10.61
C PRO A 79 27.76 32.29 12.02
N ARG A 80 26.43 32.30 12.15
CA ARG A 80 25.75 32.38 13.46
C ARG A 80 25.32 31.01 14.01
N ALA A 81 25.21 30.03 13.14
CA ALA A 81 24.87 28.65 13.47
C ALA A 81 25.53 27.70 12.47
N GLU A 82 25.60 26.41 12.82
CA GLU A 82 26.07 25.36 11.92
C GLU A 82 25.05 25.14 10.78
N PRO A 83 25.51 24.85 9.55
CA PRO A 83 24.61 24.60 8.44
C PRO A 83 23.72 23.38 8.70
N TYR A 84 22.63 23.30 7.95
CA TYR A 84 21.78 22.11 7.93
C TYR A 84 22.49 20.92 7.24
N GLY A 85 22.03 19.70 7.56
CA GLY A 85 22.52 18.46 6.97
C GLY A 85 21.96 18.21 5.57
N GLY A 86 22.01 16.96 5.12
CA GLY A 86 21.50 16.58 3.79
C GLY A 86 22.23 17.29 2.66
N TRP A 87 21.49 17.74 1.64
CA TRP A 87 22.07 18.41 0.47
C TRP A 87 22.62 19.82 0.78
N GLU A 88 22.19 20.47 1.87
CA GLU A 88 22.76 21.75 2.32
C GLU A 88 24.21 21.62 2.86
N ALA A 89 24.70 20.38 3.04
CA ALA A 89 26.08 20.10 3.37
C ALA A 89 27.04 20.08 2.16
N ASP A 90 26.52 20.06 0.92
CA ASP A 90 27.29 19.92 -0.32
C ASP A 90 27.30 21.22 -1.16
N THR A 91 27.72 21.14 -2.41
CA THR A 91 27.90 22.26 -3.35
C THR A 91 26.59 22.78 -3.96
N ILE A 92 25.44 22.16 -3.66
CA ILE A 92 24.11 22.68 -4.03
C ILE A 92 23.54 23.65 -2.97
N ALA A 93 24.21 23.81 -1.83
CA ALA A 93 23.74 24.58 -0.67
C ALA A 93 23.24 25.99 -0.99
N GLY A 94 22.23 26.42 -0.25
CA GLY A 94 21.48 27.66 -0.46
C GLY A 94 20.21 27.49 -1.28
N HIS A 95 20.03 26.36 -1.96
CA HIS A 95 18.80 26.10 -2.72
C HIS A 95 17.59 26.03 -1.79
N THR A 96 17.76 25.46 -0.60
CA THR A 96 16.70 25.35 0.40
C THR A 96 16.28 26.73 0.91
N LEU A 97 17.23 27.65 1.17
CA LEU A 97 16.88 29.00 1.63
C LEU A 97 16.02 29.74 0.58
N GLY A 98 16.32 29.56 -0.71
CA GLY A 98 15.51 30.10 -1.79
C GLY A 98 14.06 29.60 -1.74
N HIS A 99 13.88 28.27 -1.67
CA HIS A 99 12.56 27.65 -1.49
C HIS A 99 11.87 28.10 -0.20
N TYR A 100 12.62 28.23 0.89
CA TYR A 100 12.12 28.63 2.20
C TYR A 100 11.55 30.06 2.19
N LEU A 101 12.24 30.98 1.50
CA LEU A 101 11.74 32.35 1.28
C LEU A 101 10.41 32.34 0.52
N THR A 102 10.34 31.59 -0.59
CA THR A 102 9.08 31.43 -1.34
C THR A 102 7.97 30.84 -0.47
N ALA A 103 8.24 29.76 0.25
CA ALA A 103 7.27 29.08 1.09
C ALA A 103 6.73 30.00 2.21
N CYS A 104 7.61 30.74 2.89
CA CYS A 104 7.20 31.70 3.90
C CYS A 104 6.39 32.86 3.30
N ALA A 105 6.83 33.41 2.16
CA ALA A 105 6.14 34.52 1.50
C ALA A 105 4.73 34.12 1.04
N LYS A 106 4.58 32.93 0.43
CA LYS A 106 3.28 32.38 0.02
C LYS A 106 2.40 32.00 1.21
N THR A 107 2.98 31.46 2.29
CA THR A 107 2.24 31.16 3.52
C THR A 107 1.70 32.44 4.16
N TYR A 108 2.48 33.52 4.20
CA TYR A 108 1.98 34.84 4.61
C TYR A 108 0.81 35.29 3.74
N ALA A 109 0.92 35.23 2.41
CA ALA A 109 -0.17 35.63 1.52
C ALA A 109 -1.45 34.79 1.75
N SER A 110 -1.31 33.47 1.91
CA SER A 110 -2.42 32.54 2.09
C SER A 110 -3.09 32.60 3.47
N THR A 111 -2.37 33.02 4.52
CA THR A 111 -2.86 32.94 5.92
C THR A 111 -3.01 34.30 6.60
N GLY A 112 -2.24 35.30 6.19
CA GLY A 112 -2.09 36.56 6.90
C GLY A 112 -1.24 36.48 8.18
N ASP A 113 -0.53 35.37 8.43
CA ASP A 113 0.32 35.23 9.62
C ASP A 113 1.64 36.01 9.48
N GLU A 114 1.71 37.12 10.20
CA GLU A 114 2.80 38.09 10.19
C GLU A 114 4.18 37.50 10.51
N ARG A 115 4.25 36.39 11.25
CA ARG A 115 5.53 35.77 11.62
C ARG A 115 6.35 35.36 10.40
N PHE A 116 5.69 34.93 9.32
CA PHE A 116 6.37 34.56 8.08
C PHE A 116 6.94 35.79 7.37
N ARG A 117 6.21 36.91 7.33
CA ARG A 117 6.69 38.18 6.75
C ARG A 117 7.89 38.73 7.53
N GLU A 118 7.82 38.71 8.86
CA GLU A 118 8.94 39.15 9.71
C GLU A 118 10.19 38.29 9.48
N ARG A 119 10.01 36.98 9.33
CA ARG A 119 11.10 36.04 9.10
C ARG A 119 11.77 36.24 7.73
N THR A 120 11.00 36.39 6.65
CA THR A 120 11.57 36.68 5.33
C THR A 120 12.29 38.03 5.32
N ALA A 121 11.75 39.05 6.00
CA ALA A 121 12.40 40.36 6.13
C ALA A 121 13.75 40.29 6.85
N ALA A 122 13.85 39.49 7.92
CA ALA A 122 15.10 39.28 8.65
C ALA A 122 16.16 38.56 7.78
N ILE A 123 15.74 37.49 7.07
CA ILE A 123 16.62 36.74 6.16
C ILE A 123 17.16 37.64 5.04
N VAL A 124 16.28 38.41 4.38
CA VAL A 124 16.66 39.34 3.31
C VAL A 124 17.62 40.42 3.81
N ALA A 125 17.46 40.89 5.04
CA ALA A 125 18.41 41.83 5.64
C ALA A 125 19.82 41.23 5.81
N ASP A 126 19.91 39.95 6.18
CA ASP A 126 21.21 39.28 6.33
C ASP A 126 21.82 38.90 4.98
N LEU A 127 21.01 38.45 4.01
CA LEU A 127 21.44 38.26 2.61
C LEU A 127 21.98 39.56 2.03
N ARG A 128 21.32 40.69 2.28
CA ARG A 128 21.81 42.01 1.85
C ARG A 128 23.18 42.32 2.47
N SER A 129 23.36 42.03 3.76
CA SER A 129 24.64 42.23 4.44
C SER A 129 25.75 41.36 3.82
N CYS A 130 25.44 40.12 3.43
CA CYS A 130 26.37 39.23 2.72
C CYS A 130 26.72 39.76 1.32
N GLN A 131 25.72 40.24 0.58
CA GLN A 131 25.91 40.83 -0.75
C GLN A 131 26.76 42.11 -0.70
N GLU A 132 26.53 42.97 0.30
CA GLU A 132 27.33 44.18 0.52
C GLU A 132 28.78 43.86 0.89
N ALA A 133 29.02 42.78 1.64
CA ALA A 133 30.39 42.35 1.98
C ALA A 133 31.17 41.86 0.75
N GLN A 134 30.49 41.29 -0.26
CA GLN A 134 31.10 40.92 -1.54
C GLN A 134 31.38 42.13 -2.44
N GLY A 135 30.49 43.14 -2.41
CA GLY A 135 30.71 44.46 -3.00
C GLY A 135 30.45 44.61 -4.51
N ASP A 136 30.00 43.55 -5.19
CA ASP A 136 29.79 43.52 -6.65
C ASP A 136 28.41 42.96 -7.07
N GLY A 137 27.50 42.75 -6.11
CA GLY A 137 26.16 42.20 -6.35
C GLY A 137 26.04 40.69 -6.17
N TYR A 138 27.15 39.95 -6.08
CA TYR A 138 27.11 38.51 -5.84
C TYR A 138 26.65 38.15 -4.43
N VAL A 139 25.79 37.15 -4.30
CA VAL A 139 25.44 36.49 -3.04
C VAL A 139 25.01 35.05 -3.31
N ALA A 140 25.65 34.09 -2.65
CA ALA A 140 25.33 32.67 -2.73
C ALA A 140 25.90 31.92 -1.52
N ALA A 141 25.37 30.73 -1.23
CA ALA A 141 25.87 29.81 -0.21
C ALA A 141 26.75 28.68 -0.79
N ILE A 142 26.99 28.70 -2.11
CA ILE A 142 27.64 27.62 -2.86
C ILE A 142 29.14 27.60 -2.54
N PRO A 143 29.67 26.59 -1.84
CA PRO A 143 31.10 26.47 -1.55
C PRO A 143 31.92 26.44 -2.84
N GLY A 144 32.81 27.42 -3.02
CA GLY A 144 33.63 27.53 -4.24
C GLY A 144 32.85 27.98 -5.49
N GLY A 145 31.56 28.31 -5.36
CA GLY A 145 30.70 28.71 -6.48
C GLY A 145 31.19 29.95 -7.21
N ARG A 146 31.68 30.96 -6.47
CA ARG A 146 32.28 32.16 -7.06
C ARG A 146 33.45 31.82 -8.00
N GLN A 147 34.34 30.94 -7.58
CA GLN A 147 35.49 30.55 -8.39
C GLN A 147 35.06 29.84 -9.68
N ALA A 148 34.10 28.91 -9.57
CA ALA A 148 33.57 28.17 -10.72
C ALA A 148 32.86 29.09 -11.72
N LEU A 149 32.09 30.07 -11.25
CA LEU A 149 31.39 31.03 -12.09
C LEU A 149 32.34 32.06 -12.74
N GLU A 150 33.43 32.46 -12.07
CA GLU A 150 34.47 33.28 -12.69
C GLU A 150 35.28 32.52 -13.76
N GLN A 151 35.43 31.19 -13.64
CA GLN A 151 35.95 30.37 -14.74
C GLN A 151 35.00 30.38 -15.95
N VAL A 152 33.69 30.32 -15.71
CA VAL A 152 32.68 30.49 -16.77
C VAL A 152 32.86 31.84 -17.45
N ARG A 153 33.00 32.95 -16.70
CA ARG A 153 33.29 34.28 -17.26
C ARG A 153 34.53 34.30 -18.17
N ALA A 154 35.57 33.54 -17.82
CA ALA A 154 36.78 33.39 -18.61
C ALA A 154 36.62 32.46 -19.84
N GLY A 155 35.42 31.93 -20.09
CA GLY A 155 35.12 30.99 -21.16
C GLY A 155 35.56 29.54 -20.88
N GLN A 156 35.95 29.23 -19.64
CA GLN A 156 36.38 27.91 -19.20
C GLN A 156 35.18 27.13 -18.66
N ILE A 157 34.49 26.41 -19.55
CA ILE A 157 33.22 25.75 -19.24
C ILE A 157 33.38 24.24 -19.41
N ARG A 158 33.36 23.52 -18.28
CA ARG A 158 33.18 22.06 -18.21
C ARG A 158 31.80 21.80 -17.64
N SER A 159 30.90 21.30 -18.48
CA SER A 159 29.49 21.13 -18.16
C SER A 159 29.03 19.75 -18.59
N ALA A 160 28.42 19.00 -17.67
CA ALA A 160 27.83 17.68 -17.96
C ALA A 160 26.76 17.34 -16.91
N GLY A 161 25.51 17.15 -17.36
CA GLY A 161 24.40 16.73 -16.50
C GLY A 161 24.13 17.71 -15.34
N PHE A 162 24.65 17.37 -14.16
CA PHE A 162 24.48 18.15 -12.93
C PHE A 162 25.75 18.90 -12.47
N ASP A 163 26.87 18.77 -13.20
CA ASP A 163 28.14 19.43 -12.88
C ASP A 163 28.38 20.65 -13.79
N LEU A 164 28.74 21.77 -13.16
CA LEU A 164 29.35 22.91 -13.84
C LEU A 164 30.64 23.28 -13.12
N ASN A 165 31.78 23.01 -13.77
CA ASN A 165 33.12 23.31 -13.25
C ASN A 165 33.39 22.71 -11.85
N GLY A 166 32.84 21.53 -11.54
CA GLY A 166 33.01 20.88 -10.23
C GLY A 166 31.97 21.28 -9.18
N ILE A 167 30.97 22.07 -9.56
CA ILE A 167 29.88 22.51 -8.69
C ILE A 167 28.57 21.86 -9.11
N TRP A 168 27.84 21.35 -8.13
CA TRP A 168 26.52 20.76 -8.34
C TRP A 168 25.47 21.85 -8.65
N VAL A 169 25.00 21.88 -9.90
CA VAL A 169 23.88 22.71 -10.42
C VAL A 169 23.82 24.17 -9.94
N PRO A 170 24.89 24.98 -10.06
CA PRO A 170 24.95 26.31 -9.46
C PRO A 170 23.85 27.27 -9.96
N TRP A 171 23.45 27.16 -11.23
CA TRP A 171 22.37 27.98 -11.80
C TRP A 171 21.00 27.62 -11.24
N TYR A 172 20.74 26.33 -10.96
CA TYR A 172 19.52 25.89 -10.27
C TYR A 172 19.44 26.49 -8.86
N THR A 173 20.56 26.51 -8.12
CA THR A 173 20.63 27.07 -6.77
C THR A 173 20.37 28.57 -6.79
N LEU A 174 21.01 29.32 -7.70
CA LEU A 174 20.75 30.75 -7.86
C LEU A 174 19.30 31.03 -8.29
N HIS A 175 18.72 30.20 -9.16
CA HIS A 175 17.31 30.30 -9.50
C HIS A 175 16.41 30.24 -8.26
N LYS A 176 16.64 29.32 -7.30
CA LYS A 176 15.81 29.28 -6.08
C LYS A 176 15.94 30.55 -5.26
N LEU A 177 17.15 31.10 -5.15
CA LEU A 177 17.36 32.36 -4.46
C LEU A 177 16.62 33.51 -5.15
N PHE A 178 16.69 33.61 -6.48
CA PHE A 178 15.93 34.60 -7.25
C PHE A 178 14.42 34.44 -7.02
N ALA A 179 13.88 33.23 -7.18
CA ALA A 179 12.46 32.97 -6.96
C ALA A 179 12.01 33.36 -5.54
N GLY A 180 12.79 32.99 -4.52
CA GLY A 180 12.52 33.35 -3.12
C GLY A 180 12.52 34.85 -2.86
N LEU A 181 13.49 35.59 -3.41
CA LEU A 181 13.56 37.04 -3.27
C LEU A 181 12.41 37.75 -4.00
N ILE A 182 12.08 37.29 -5.21
CA ILE A 182 10.97 37.82 -6.02
C ILE A 182 9.64 37.56 -5.31
N ASP A 183 9.38 36.33 -4.86
CA ASP A 183 8.16 35.98 -4.13
C ASP A 183 8.05 36.76 -2.81
N THR A 184 9.18 37.01 -2.13
CA THR A 184 9.20 37.87 -0.94
C THR A 184 8.84 39.32 -1.28
N TYR A 185 9.29 39.86 -2.42
CA TYR A 185 8.85 41.17 -2.87
C TYR A 185 7.35 41.17 -3.19
N ILE A 186 6.88 40.24 -4.03
CA ILE A 186 5.50 40.18 -4.52
C ILE A 186 4.50 40.01 -3.36
N HIS A 187 4.76 39.07 -2.45
CA HIS A 187 3.80 38.69 -1.41
C HIS A 187 4.00 39.42 -0.09
N CYS A 188 5.20 39.91 0.21
CA CYS A 188 5.48 40.60 1.48
C CYS A 188 5.73 42.12 1.34
N GLY A 189 5.79 42.66 0.11
CA GLY A 189 6.08 44.07 -0.14
C GLY A 189 7.49 44.49 0.27
N ASN A 190 8.46 43.57 0.19
CA ASN A 190 9.83 43.80 0.66
C ASN A 190 10.73 44.35 -0.47
N GLU A 191 10.80 45.68 -0.59
CA GLU A 191 11.65 46.38 -1.57
C GLU A 191 13.14 45.98 -1.50
N ARG A 192 13.64 45.63 -0.31
CA ARG A 192 15.03 45.18 -0.16
C ARG A 192 15.25 43.83 -0.85
N ALA A 193 14.25 42.95 -0.87
CA ALA A 193 14.36 41.67 -1.56
C ALA A 193 14.51 41.87 -3.07
N LEU A 194 13.71 42.79 -3.64
CA LEU A 194 13.83 43.19 -5.05
C LEU A 194 15.22 43.78 -5.35
N GLN A 195 15.75 44.64 -4.48
CA GLN A 195 17.10 45.19 -4.65
C GLN A 195 18.17 44.11 -4.65
N VAL A 196 18.12 43.16 -3.71
CA VAL A 196 19.10 42.05 -3.65
C VAL A 196 19.03 41.21 -4.93
N ALA A 197 17.82 40.92 -5.42
CA ALA A 197 17.63 40.19 -6.67
C ALA A 197 18.15 40.98 -7.88
N ALA A 198 17.84 42.27 -8.00
CA ALA A 198 18.32 43.12 -9.10
C ALA A 198 19.86 43.19 -9.13
N ASP A 199 20.50 43.44 -7.99
CA ASP A 199 21.97 43.51 -7.90
C ASP A 199 22.63 42.17 -8.25
N LEU A 200 21.99 41.04 -7.90
CA LEU A 200 22.47 39.72 -8.28
C LEU A 200 22.27 39.44 -9.79
N ALA A 201 21.15 39.88 -10.36
CA ALA A 201 20.88 39.76 -11.80
C ALA A 201 21.86 40.59 -12.62
N ASP A 202 22.22 41.78 -12.15
CA ASP A 202 23.24 42.65 -12.74
C ASP A 202 24.61 41.97 -12.75
N TRP A 203 24.98 41.36 -11.62
CA TRP A 203 26.19 40.56 -11.54
C TRP A 203 26.18 39.38 -12.54
N VAL A 204 25.06 38.67 -12.68
CA VAL A 204 24.91 37.57 -13.65
C VAL A 204 25.03 38.09 -15.10
N TYR A 205 24.43 39.25 -15.40
CA TYR A 205 24.56 39.89 -16.70
C TYR A 205 26.02 40.18 -17.04
N ASP A 206 26.73 40.83 -16.12
CA ASP A 206 28.14 41.19 -16.30
C ASP A 206 29.05 39.96 -16.41
N LEU A 207 28.81 38.94 -15.58
CA LEU A 207 29.54 37.67 -15.58
C LEU A 207 29.46 36.97 -16.95
N THR A 208 28.28 36.98 -17.56
CA THR A 208 28.00 36.20 -18.78
C THR A 208 28.00 37.02 -20.06
N SER A 209 28.22 38.34 -19.96
CA SER A 209 28.20 39.30 -21.08
C SER A 209 29.16 38.93 -22.24
N GLY A 210 30.31 38.32 -21.92
CA GLY A 210 31.35 37.97 -22.88
C GLY A 210 31.27 36.57 -23.50
N LEU A 211 30.27 35.74 -23.13
CA LEU A 211 30.15 34.37 -23.63
C LEU A 211 29.60 34.32 -25.06
N THR A 212 30.14 33.41 -25.89
CA THR A 212 29.57 33.14 -27.22
C THR A 212 28.28 32.32 -27.12
N PRO A 213 27.43 32.30 -28.17
CA PRO A 213 26.24 31.44 -28.21
C PRO A 213 26.55 29.95 -27.96
N GLU A 214 27.67 29.44 -28.48
CA GLU A 214 28.09 28.04 -28.29
C GLU A 214 28.50 27.76 -26.83
N GLN A 215 29.16 28.73 -26.20
CA GLN A 215 29.53 28.64 -24.78
C GLN A 215 28.29 28.67 -23.89
N TRP A 216 27.29 29.48 -24.22
CA TRP A 216 25.98 29.46 -23.56
C TRP A 216 25.34 28.07 -23.65
N GLN A 217 25.20 27.51 -24.84
CA GLN A 217 24.57 26.18 -24.97
C GLN A 217 25.38 25.09 -24.26
N THR A 218 26.72 25.16 -24.28
CA THR A 218 27.58 24.25 -23.50
C THR A 218 27.30 24.36 -22.01
N MET A 219 27.18 25.58 -21.48
CA MET A 219 26.85 25.82 -20.07
C MET A 219 25.45 25.30 -19.71
N LEU A 220 24.46 25.53 -20.58
CA LEU A 220 23.07 25.11 -20.37
C LEU A 220 22.86 23.59 -20.42
N ALA A 221 23.87 22.81 -20.81
CA ALA A 221 23.86 21.36 -20.62
C ALA A 221 23.80 20.96 -19.14
N CYS A 222 24.31 21.80 -18.23
CA CYS A 222 24.12 21.66 -16.79
C CYS A 222 22.73 22.18 -16.41
N GLU A 223 22.05 21.50 -15.49
CA GLU A 223 20.76 21.96 -14.98
C GLU A 223 20.85 23.39 -14.40
N HIS A 224 19.86 24.21 -14.79
CA HIS A 224 19.77 25.63 -14.43
C HIS A 224 18.39 26.04 -13.91
N GLY A 225 17.52 25.05 -13.62
CA GLY A 225 16.15 25.29 -13.20
C GLY A 225 15.40 26.26 -14.12
N GLY A 226 14.54 27.09 -13.54
CA GLY A 226 13.75 28.12 -14.23
C GLY A 226 14.38 29.51 -14.09
N ILE A 227 15.72 29.64 -14.17
CA ILE A 227 16.33 30.97 -14.06
C ILE A 227 15.83 31.92 -15.17
N ASN A 228 15.50 31.40 -16.35
CA ASN A 228 14.84 32.15 -17.41
C ASN A 228 13.48 32.72 -16.99
N GLU A 229 12.71 32.00 -16.17
CA GLU A 229 11.47 32.48 -15.53
C GLU A 229 11.77 33.66 -14.60
N SER A 230 12.72 33.50 -13.68
CA SER A 230 13.08 34.56 -12.73
C SER A 230 13.52 35.85 -13.41
N MET A 231 14.26 35.74 -14.51
CA MET A 231 14.70 36.90 -15.28
C MET A 231 13.53 37.57 -16.04
N ALA A 232 12.59 36.80 -16.58
CA ALA A 232 11.37 37.34 -17.18
C ALA A 232 10.48 38.04 -16.13
N GLU A 233 10.40 37.50 -14.92
CA GLU A 233 9.66 38.11 -13.82
C GLU A 233 10.31 39.40 -13.32
N LEU A 234 11.64 39.44 -13.18
CA LEU A 234 12.35 40.69 -12.88
C LEU A 234 12.13 41.75 -13.95
N TYR A 235 12.14 41.38 -15.23
CA TYR A 235 11.77 42.30 -16.31
C TYR A 235 10.35 42.81 -16.16
N ALA A 236 9.37 41.93 -15.88
CA ALA A 236 7.98 42.33 -15.67
C ALA A 236 7.84 43.37 -14.54
N ILE A 237 8.59 43.18 -13.45
CA ILE A 237 8.55 44.06 -12.26
C ILE A 237 9.26 45.39 -12.51
N THR A 238 10.42 45.38 -13.19
CA THR A 238 11.35 46.52 -13.24
C THR A 238 11.35 47.29 -14.57
N GLY A 239 10.95 46.65 -15.67
CA GLY A 239 11.09 47.18 -17.02
C GLY A 239 12.52 47.17 -17.59
N GLU A 240 13.49 46.57 -16.89
CA GLU A 240 14.88 46.55 -17.32
C GLU A 240 15.14 45.47 -18.39
N GLU A 241 15.29 45.89 -19.65
CA GLU A 241 15.47 45.03 -20.83
C GLU A 241 16.59 44.00 -20.72
N ARG A 242 17.65 44.30 -19.97
CA ARG A 242 18.78 43.37 -19.74
C ARG A 242 18.35 42.07 -19.05
N TYR A 243 17.32 42.11 -18.20
CA TYR A 243 16.79 40.90 -17.57
C TYR A 243 16.00 40.06 -18.58
N LEU A 244 15.22 40.69 -19.46
CA LEU A 244 14.60 39.98 -20.57
C LEU A 244 15.66 39.36 -21.50
N GLU A 245 16.75 40.08 -21.78
CA GLU A 245 17.88 39.55 -22.55
C GLU A 245 18.50 38.31 -21.86
N LEU A 246 18.70 38.33 -20.53
CA LEU A 246 19.13 37.13 -19.80
C LEU A 246 18.15 35.98 -19.94
N SER A 247 16.85 36.23 -19.84
CA SER A 247 15.82 35.20 -20.06
C SER A 247 15.98 34.55 -21.44
N TRP A 248 16.26 35.33 -22.49
CA TRP A 248 16.57 34.81 -23.83
C TRP A 248 17.89 34.06 -23.91
N ARG A 249 18.94 34.51 -23.20
CA ARG A 249 20.24 33.81 -23.19
C ARG A 249 20.18 32.46 -22.48
N PHE A 250 19.33 32.31 -21.46
CA PHE A 250 19.03 31.03 -20.81
C PHE A 250 18.07 30.12 -21.61
N HIS A 251 17.87 30.38 -22.91
CA HIS A 251 17.10 29.51 -23.79
C HIS A 251 17.94 28.30 -24.25
N HIS A 252 17.67 27.12 -23.70
CA HIS A 252 18.37 25.88 -24.05
C HIS A 252 17.81 25.28 -25.35
N THR A 253 18.47 25.59 -26.47
CA THR A 253 18.05 25.28 -27.84
C THR A 253 17.79 23.79 -28.08
N ASP A 254 18.67 22.91 -27.60
CA ASP A 254 18.59 21.46 -27.84
C ASP A 254 17.34 20.81 -27.22
N ILE A 255 16.69 21.47 -26.27
CA ILE A 255 15.46 21.01 -25.62
C ILE A 255 14.24 21.78 -26.11
N LEU A 256 14.31 23.11 -26.12
CA LEU A 256 13.15 23.96 -26.35
C LEU A 256 12.76 24.01 -27.84
N GLU A 257 13.70 23.91 -28.77
CA GLU A 257 13.39 24.00 -30.20
C GLU A 257 12.66 22.80 -30.80
N PRO A 258 13.02 21.56 -30.44
CA PRO A 258 12.21 20.39 -30.79
C PRO A 258 10.77 20.50 -30.27
N LEU A 259 10.59 20.97 -29.03
CA LEU A 259 9.25 21.16 -28.44
C LEU A 259 8.43 22.22 -29.21
N ALA A 260 9.06 23.28 -29.73
CA ALA A 260 8.39 24.26 -30.59
C ALA A 260 7.78 23.61 -31.86
N ARG A 261 8.36 22.49 -32.32
CA ARG A 261 7.89 21.72 -33.48
C ARG A 261 6.98 20.54 -33.10
N GLY A 262 6.68 20.36 -31.81
CA GLY A 262 5.89 19.23 -31.29
C GLY A 262 6.65 17.90 -31.29
N GLU A 263 7.98 17.93 -31.27
CA GLU A 263 8.81 16.72 -31.24
C GLU A 263 9.05 16.27 -29.79
N ASP A 264 8.67 15.03 -29.45
CA ASP A 264 8.97 14.42 -28.15
C ASP A 264 10.40 13.86 -28.14
N LEU A 265 11.31 14.55 -27.44
CA LEU A 265 12.68 14.14 -27.17
C LEU A 265 12.92 13.93 -25.67
N LEU A 266 11.85 13.76 -24.89
CA LEU A 266 11.90 13.59 -23.45
C LEU A 266 12.40 12.20 -23.01
N PRO A 267 12.20 11.08 -23.73
CA PRO A 267 12.69 9.77 -23.28
C PRO A 267 14.18 9.80 -22.89
N GLY A 268 14.49 9.37 -21.67
CA GLY A 268 15.84 9.38 -21.09
C GLY A 268 16.31 10.74 -20.54
N ARG A 269 15.49 11.79 -20.59
CA ARG A 269 15.80 13.11 -20.00
C ARG A 269 15.29 13.19 -18.56
N HIS A 270 16.08 13.82 -17.70
CA HIS A 270 15.67 14.16 -16.33
C HIS A 270 14.51 15.15 -16.35
N GLY A 271 13.38 14.79 -15.76
CA GLY A 271 12.11 15.49 -15.91
C GLY A 271 12.11 16.87 -15.28
N ASN A 272 12.48 16.96 -14.00
CA ASN A 272 12.49 18.22 -13.25
C ASN A 272 13.45 19.27 -13.82
N THR A 273 14.46 18.86 -14.59
CA THR A 273 15.33 19.81 -15.28
C THR A 273 14.63 20.47 -16.47
N GLN A 274 13.68 19.79 -17.14
CA GLN A 274 13.07 20.32 -18.36
C GLN A 274 11.88 21.23 -18.06
N ILE A 275 11.01 20.84 -17.13
CA ILE A 275 9.73 21.53 -16.87
C ILE A 275 9.95 23.02 -16.49
N PRO A 276 10.90 23.40 -15.61
CA PRO A 276 11.18 24.80 -15.28
C PRO A 276 11.65 25.65 -16.46
N LYS A 277 12.40 25.07 -17.41
CA LYS A 277 12.79 25.77 -18.64
C LYS A 277 11.55 26.19 -19.42
N VAL A 278 10.57 25.27 -19.49
CA VAL A 278 9.30 25.48 -20.19
C VAL A 278 8.40 26.48 -19.45
N ILE A 279 8.37 26.45 -18.12
CA ILE A 279 7.70 27.50 -17.33
C ILE A 279 8.29 28.88 -17.65
N GLY A 280 9.61 28.99 -17.76
CA GLY A 280 10.25 30.26 -18.10
C GLY A 280 9.92 30.76 -19.51
N VAL A 281 9.74 29.89 -20.51
CA VAL A 281 9.23 30.35 -21.82
C VAL A 281 7.76 30.72 -21.75
N ALA A 282 6.95 30.04 -20.95
CA ALA A 282 5.56 30.42 -20.73
C ALA A 282 5.46 31.83 -20.13
N ARG A 283 6.25 32.12 -19.09
CA ARG A 283 6.29 33.47 -18.52
C ARG A 283 6.80 34.51 -19.52
N ARG A 284 7.79 34.15 -20.34
CA ARG A 284 8.32 35.04 -21.38
C ARG A 284 7.30 35.36 -22.47
N TYR A 285 6.44 34.40 -22.86
CA TYR A 285 5.32 34.66 -23.76
C TYR A 285 4.39 35.74 -23.20
N GLU A 286 4.05 35.70 -21.91
CA GLU A 286 3.11 36.66 -21.30
C GLU A 286 3.60 38.11 -21.38
N VAL A 287 4.92 38.32 -21.30
CA VAL A 287 5.54 39.65 -21.34
C VAL A 287 6.05 40.07 -22.72
N THR A 288 6.06 39.17 -23.72
CA THR A 288 6.58 39.46 -25.08
C THR A 288 5.59 39.19 -26.22
N GLY A 289 4.60 38.33 -26.02
CA GLY A 289 3.70 37.85 -27.08
C GLY A 289 4.34 36.90 -28.08
N ASP A 290 5.50 36.30 -27.77
CA ASP A 290 6.19 35.39 -28.70
C ASP A 290 5.46 34.05 -28.87
N GLU A 291 4.82 33.85 -30.03
CA GLU A 291 4.02 32.66 -30.31
C GLU A 291 4.84 31.34 -30.35
N ARG A 292 6.16 31.40 -30.51
CA ARG A 292 7.01 30.21 -30.44
C ARG A 292 7.13 29.73 -29.00
N ASP A 293 7.33 30.63 -28.05
CA ASP A 293 7.33 30.31 -26.62
C ASP A 293 5.98 29.73 -26.18
N ARG A 294 4.86 30.29 -26.67
CA ARG A 294 3.53 29.74 -26.47
C ARG A 294 3.41 28.30 -26.97
N ALA A 295 3.88 28.05 -28.20
CA ALA A 295 3.84 26.72 -28.80
C ALA A 295 4.69 25.71 -28.03
N ILE A 296 5.88 26.09 -27.56
CA ILE A 296 6.75 25.23 -26.71
C ILE A 296 6.00 24.80 -25.45
N ALA A 297 5.41 25.77 -24.73
CA ALA A 297 4.69 25.49 -23.48
C ALA A 297 3.48 24.57 -23.69
N ALA A 298 2.65 24.86 -24.69
CA ALA A 298 1.47 24.06 -25.00
C ALA A 298 1.82 22.64 -25.46
N ASN A 299 2.78 22.51 -26.39
CA ASN A 299 3.21 21.19 -26.89
C ASN A 299 3.84 20.35 -25.79
N PHE A 300 4.70 20.94 -24.94
CA PHE A 300 5.31 20.21 -23.84
C PHE A 300 4.27 19.70 -22.85
N TRP A 301 3.29 20.53 -22.49
CA TRP A 301 2.21 20.11 -21.58
C TRP A 301 1.41 18.95 -22.17
N ASP A 302 1.02 19.05 -23.45
CA ASP A 302 0.29 18.00 -24.16
C ASP A 302 1.09 16.69 -24.20
N ILE A 303 2.36 16.75 -24.60
CA ILE A 303 3.26 15.59 -24.62
C ILE A 303 3.33 14.94 -23.24
N VAL A 304 3.61 15.71 -22.18
CA VAL A 304 3.82 15.14 -20.84
C VAL A 304 2.54 14.59 -20.23
N VAL A 305 1.45 15.35 -20.28
CA VAL A 305 0.19 14.98 -19.62
C VAL A 305 -0.47 13.78 -20.33
N ASN A 306 -0.42 13.73 -21.66
CA ASN A 306 -1.11 12.66 -22.40
C ASN A 306 -0.27 11.40 -22.61
N HIS A 307 1.07 11.50 -22.57
CA HIS A 307 1.93 10.36 -22.93
C HIS A 307 2.94 9.91 -21.85
N HIS A 308 3.17 10.72 -20.80
CA HIS A 308 4.20 10.44 -19.79
C HIS A 308 3.69 10.48 -18.34
N THR A 309 2.38 10.66 -18.14
CA THR A 309 1.79 10.90 -16.82
C THR A 309 1.00 9.68 -16.34
N TYR A 310 1.27 9.27 -15.11
CA TYR A 310 0.55 8.21 -14.41
C TYR A 310 -0.79 8.71 -13.84
N VAL A 311 -1.62 7.79 -13.36
CA VAL A 311 -2.96 8.07 -12.84
C VAL A 311 -2.99 9.12 -11.71
N THR A 312 -1.89 9.28 -10.96
CA THR A 312 -1.81 10.28 -9.88
C THR A 312 -1.62 11.72 -10.39
N GLY A 313 -1.36 11.91 -11.68
CA GLY A 313 -0.96 13.20 -12.26
C GLY A 313 0.55 13.45 -12.24
N GLY A 314 1.32 12.54 -11.61
CA GLY A 314 2.78 12.55 -11.62
C GLY A 314 3.38 11.87 -12.85
N ASN A 315 4.65 12.15 -13.14
CA ASN A 315 5.38 11.60 -14.28
C ASN A 315 6.80 11.20 -13.86
N THR A 316 7.50 10.50 -14.76
CA THR A 316 8.85 9.92 -14.58
C THR A 316 8.93 8.72 -13.65
N ASN A 317 10.00 7.95 -13.79
CA ASN A 317 10.44 6.92 -12.85
C ASN A 317 11.95 7.07 -12.70
N SER A 318 12.45 7.09 -11.47
CA SER A 318 13.84 7.49 -11.16
C SER A 318 14.18 8.84 -11.78
N GLU A 319 13.26 9.81 -11.68
CA GLU A 319 13.39 11.21 -12.17
C GLU A 319 13.45 11.39 -13.69
N HIS A 320 13.47 10.29 -14.47
CA HIS A 320 13.62 10.37 -15.92
C HIS A 320 12.34 10.00 -16.66
N PHE A 321 12.05 10.74 -17.73
CA PHE A 321 11.04 10.37 -18.71
C PHE A 321 11.47 9.08 -19.41
N GLY A 322 10.51 8.24 -19.79
CA GLY A 322 10.76 7.03 -20.58
C GLY A 322 10.12 7.17 -21.94
N PRO A 323 9.97 6.09 -22.70
CA PRO A 323 9.20 6.12 -23.94
C PRO A 323 7.75 6.57 -23.68
N PRO A 324 7.14 7.34 -24.60
CA PRO A 324 5.74 7.72 -24.49
C PRO A 324 4.84 6.47 -24.47
N ASP A 325 3.74 6.55 -23.73
CA ASP A 325 2.71 5.52 -23.61
C ASP A 325 3.19 4.17 -23.03
N GLN A 326 4.40 4.09 -22.47
CA GLN A 326 4.96 2.88 -21.83
C GLN A 326 5.10 3.07 -20.32
N LEU A 327 4.00 2.85 -19.58
CA LEU A 327 3.92 3.13 -18.15
C LEU A 327 3.84 1.86 -17.29
N ALA A 328 3.22 0.78 -17.77
CA ALA A 328 2.93 -0.42 -16.97
C ALA A 328 4.20 -1.08 -16.43
N GLU A 329 5.20 -1.30 -17.29
CA GLU A 329 6.47 -1.94 -16.92
C GLU A 329 7.43 -0.97 -16.20
N ARG A 330 7.07 0.32 -16.09
CA ARG A 330 7.86 1.35 -15.43
C ARG A 330 7.35 1.72 -14.03
N LEU A 331 6.31 1.04 -13.55
CA LEU A 331 5.84 1.15 -12.17
C LEU A 331 6.96 0.69 -11.22
N GLY A 332 7.52 1.63 -10.46
CA GLY A 332 8.70 1.45 -9.64
C GLY A 332 8.56 2.07 -8.24
N ALA A 333 9.51 1.73 -7.37
CA ALA A 333 9.67 2.36 -6.06
C ALA A 333 10.05 3.85 -6.18
N SER A 334 10.68 4.24 -7.29
CA SER A 334 11.04 5.63 -7.60
C SER A 334 10.08 6.28 -8.59
N SER A 335 8.85 5.78 -8.68
CA SER A 335 7.84 6.37 -9.57
C SER A 335 7.43 7.74 -9.07
N THR A 336 7.28 8.65 -10.02
CA THR A 336 6.76 10.01 -9.85
C THR A 336 7.51 10.84 -8.81
N GLU A 337 8.42 11.71 -9.28
CA GLU A 337 9.03 12.75 -8.46
C GLU A 337 8.03 13.88 -8.15
N THR A 338 8.00 14.33 -6.89
CA THR A 338 7.08 15.39 -6.42
C THR A 338 7.37 16.75 -7.09
N CYS A 339 8.64 17.11 -7.31
CA CYS A 339 9.01 18.37 -7.96
C CYS A 339 8.42 18.50 -9.37
N ASN A 340 8.36 17.40 -10.12
CA ASN A 340 7.83 17.42 -11.49
C ASN A 340 6.38 17.85 -11.48
N THR A 341 5.61 17.34 -10.51
CA THR A 341 4.18 17.63 -10.40
C THR A 341 3.95 19.06 -9.92
N TYR A 342 4.75 19.54 -8.96
CA TYR A 342 4.77 20.96 -8.58
C TYR A 342 4.97 21.86 -9.81
N ASN A 343 5.97 21.54 -10.65
CA ASN A 343 6.30 22.35 -11.82
C ASN A 343 5.26 22.22 -12.93
N MET A 344 4.70 21.03 -13.15
CA MET A 344 3.61 20.84 -14.11
C MET A 344 2.35 21.60 -13.69
N LEU A 345 2.02 21.66 -12.40
CA LEU A 345 0.93 22.51 -11.89
C LEU A 345 1.20 23.99 -12.18
N LYS A 346 2.44 24.43 -11.97
CA LYS A 346 2.87 25.81 -12.25
C LYS A 346 2.73 26.15 -13.74
N LEU A 347 3.17 25.27 -14.64
CA LEU A 347 2.99 25.40 -16.09
C LEU A 347 1.50 25.40 -16.48
N THR A 348 0.72 24.48 -15.92
CA THR A 348 -0.72 24.35 -16.20
C THR A 348 -1.47 25.64 -15.82
N ARG A 349 -1.04 26.34 -14.77
CA ARG A 349 -1.64 27.62 -14.38
C ARG A 349 -1.45 28.71 -15.44
N HIS A 350 -0.28 28.79 -16.07
CA HIS A 350 -0.07 29.72 -17.20
C HIS A 350 -1.01 29.39 -18.35
N LEU A 351 -1.06 28.12 -18.76
CA LEU A 351 -1.94 27.66 -19.85
C LEU A 351 -3.43 27.91 -19.56
N MET A 352 -3.85 27.70 -18.30
CA MET A 352 -5.19 27.99 -17.82
C MET A 352 -5.53 29.49 -17.90
N ALA A 353 -4.56 30.37 -17.64
CA ALA A 353 -4.74 31.81 -17.78
C ALA A 353 -4.85 32.24 -19.25
N TRP A 354 -4.13 31.58 -20.17
CA TRP A 354 -4.17 31.87 -21.61
C TRP A 354 -5.46 31.36 -22.25
N ASP A 355 -5.90 30.16 -21.87
CA ASP A 355 -7.09 29.51 -22.43
C ASP A 355 -7.82 28.66 -21.37
N PRO A 356 -8.71 29.29 -20.56
CA PRO A 356 -9.44 28.60 -19.51
C PRO A 356 -10.23 27.40 -20.05
N SER A 357 -9.87 26.19 -19.61
CA SER A 357 -10.48 24.96 -20.10
C SER A 357 -10.53 23.87 -19.03
N GLY A 358 -11.52 22.98 -19.15
CA GLY A 358 -11.75 21.83 -18.28
C GLY A 358 -10.52 20.91 -18.17
N PRO A 359 -9.83 20.53 -19.27
CA PRO A 359 -8.66 19.66 -19.20
C PRO A 359 -7.53 20.18 -18.28
N TYR A 360 -7.25 21.49 -18.27
CA TYR A 360 -6.29 22.07 -17.34
C TYR A 360 -6.78 21.97 -15.89
N GLY A 361 -8.06 22.27 -15.64
CA GLY A 361 -8.68 22.12 -14.32
C GLY A 361 -8.70 20.67 -13.82
N ASP A 362 -8.94 19.71 -14.72
CA ASP A 362 -8.93 18.27 -14.42
C ASP A 362 -7.53 17.77 -14.06
N TYR A 363 -6.50 18.21 -14.79
CA TYR A 363 -5.11 17.90 -14.43
C TYR A 363 -4.73 18.51 -13.08
N ILE A 364 -5.07 19.78 -12.83
CA ILE A 364 -4.81 20.45 -11.55
C ILE A 364 -5.49 19.68 -10.40
N GLU A 365 -6.76 19.35 -10.53
CA GLU A 365 -7.51 18.58 -9.53
C GLU A 365 -6.88 17.20 -9.29
N ARG A 366 -6.54 16.48 -10.37
CA ARG A 366 -5.92 15.14 -10.28
C ARG A 366 -4.59 15.20 -9.52
N ALA A 367 -3.70 16.07 -9.95
CA ALA A 367 -2.35 16.19 -9.39
C ALA A 367 -2.38 16.71 -7.94
N LEU A 368 -3.28 17.64 -7.61
CA LEU A 368 -3.41 18.16 -6.24
C LEU A 368 -3.87 17.08 -5.26
N PHE A 369 -4.96 16.37 -5.57
CA PHE A 369 -5.46 15.34 -4.66
C PHE A 369 -4.53 14.13 -4.59
N ASN A 370 -4.07 13.63 -5.73
CA ASN A 370 -3.50 12.28 -5.79
C ASN A 370 -1.98 12.24 -5.74
N HIS A 371 -1.32 13.39 -5.87
CA HIS A 371 0.14 13.47 -5.75
C HIS A 371 0.55 14.49 -4.70
N ILE A 372 0.19 15.77 -4.85
CA ILE A 372 0.67 16.82 -3.94
C ILE A 372 0.15 16.67 -2.52
N LEU A 373 -1.15 16.42 -2.34
CA LEU A 373 -1.70 16.16 -1.01
C LEU A 373 -1.19 14.82 -0.46
N ALA A 374 -1.04 13.82 -1.33
CA ALA A 374 -0.57 12.49 -0.96
C ALA A 374 0.92 12.43 -0.58
N SER A 375 1.71 13.42 -0.96
CA SER A 375 3.15 13.48 -0.71
C SER A 375 3.52 14.09 0.64
N GLN A 376 2.56 14.54 1.44
CA GLN A 376 2.81 15.00 2.81
C GLN A 376 2.29 13.98 3.82
N ASN A 377 3.09 13.70 4.85
CA ASN A 377 2.61 13.01 6.02
C ASN A 377 1.67 13.94 6.82
N PRO A 378 0.38 13.60 7.01
CA PRO A 378 -0.60 14.48 7.65
C PRO A 378 -0.36 14.67 9.16
N GLU A 379 0.43 13.79 9.78
CA GLU A 379 0.77 13.87 11.21
C GLU A 379 2.01 14.73 11.44
N THR A 380 3.08 14.48 10.68
CA THR A 380 4.40 15.10 10.90
C THR A 380 4.68 16.32 10.02
N GLY A 381 3.97 16.47 8.90
CA GLY A 381 4.20 17.52 7.90
C GLY A 381 5.37 17.25 6.95
N MET A 382 6.13 16.17 7.15
CA MET A 382 7.25 15.78 6.30
C MET A 382 6.78 15.33 4.92
N VAL A 383 7.65 15.45 3.91
CA VAL A 383 7.27 15.27 2.50
C VAL A 383 8.03 14.15 1.82
N CYS A 384 7.42 13.53 0.81
CA CYS A 384 8.01 12.50 -0.02
C CYS A 384 8.92 13.08 -1.10
N TYR A 385 9.93 12.30 -1.51
CA TYR A 385 10.64 12.56 -2.77
C TYR A 385 9.86 11.96 -3.94
N TYR A 386 9.77 10.63 -3.94
CA TYR A 386 8.99 9.83 -4.88
C TYR A 386 7.67 9.41 -4.25
N LEU A 387 6.67 9.19 -5.10
CA LEU A 387 5.40 8.62 -4.71
C LEU A 387 5.25 7.24 -5.39
N PRO A 388 5.69 6.15 -4.75
CA PRO A 388 5.81 4.84 -5.39
C PRO A 388 4.48 4.35 -5.96
N LEU A 389 4.54 3.75 -7.16
CA LEU A 389 3.37 3.19 -7.85
C LEU A 389 3.49 1.68 -8.11
N LYS A 390 4.67 1.11 -7.82
CA LYS A 390 4.85 -0.34 -7.82
C LYS A 390 4.01 -0.98 -6.72
N PRO A 391 3.22 -2.03 -7.02
CA PRO A 391 2.45 -2.74 -6.00
C PRO A 391 3.33 -3.24 -4.86
N GLY A 392 2.89 -3.03 -3.62
CA GLY A 392 3.59 -3.49 -2.43
C GLY A 392 4.55 -2.49 -1.82
N GLU A 393 4.83 -1.36 -2.48
CA GLU A 393 5.70 -0.31 -1.93
C GLU A 393 4.98 0.59 -0.92
N PHE A 394 5.73 1.47 -0.26
CA PHE A 394 5.27 2.39 0.77
C PHE A 394 5.90 3.77 0.63
N LYS A 395 5.29 4.80 1.22
CA LYS A 395 5.78 6.19 1.13
C LYS A 395 6.94 6.41 2.10
N THR A 396 8.02 7.03 1.63
CA THR A 396 9.13 7.48 2.47
C THR A 396 9.10 9.01 2.60
N TYR A 397 9.36 9.52 3.80
CA TYR A 397 9.30 10.95 4.10
C TYR A 397 10.66 11.51 4.46
N SER A 398 10.81 12.81 4.23
CA SER A 398 11.96 13.59 4.69
C SER A 398 12.09 13.57 6.22
N THR A 399 13.30 13.81 6.69
CA THR A 399 13.54 14.20 8.08
C THR A 399 13.39 15.72 8.24
N PRO A 400 13.11 16.23 9.45
CA PRO A 400 12.90 17.66 9.65
C PRO A 400 14.11 18.56 9.34
N GLU A 401 15.34 18.05 9.48
CA GLU A 401 16.58 18.86 9.43
C GLU A 401 17.75 18.27 8.61
N ASP A 402 17.66 17.02 8.12
CA ASP A 402 18.81 16.32 7.51
C ASP A 402 18.56 15.81 6.08
N SER A 403 17.36 16.05 5.52
CA SER A 403 17.05 15.66 4.14
C SER A 403 17.39 16.77 3.15
N PHE A 404 16.65 17.88 3.19
CA PHE A 404 16.79 19.05 2.31
C PHE A 404 17.05 18.75 0.82
N TRP A 405 16.42 17.71 0.30
CA TRP A 405 16.45 17.41 -1.14
C TRP A 405 15.59 18.41 -1.94
N CYS A 406 15.64 18.37 -3.27
CA CYS A 406 14.80 19.23 -4.11
C CYS A 406 13.30 19.13 -3.77
N CYS A 407 12.78 17.91 -3.48
CA CYS A 407 11.39 17.68 -3.10
C CYS A 407 11.05 18.21 -1.70
N VAL A 408 12.03 18.40 -0.81
CA VAL A 408 11.79 19.17 0.42
C VAL A 408 11.54 20.63 0.07
N GLY A 409 12.35 21.20 -0.81
CA GLY A 409 12.19 22.57 -1.30
C GLY A 409 10.83 22.83 -1.97
N THR A 410 10.44 22.00 -2.95
CA THR A 410 9.10 22.15 -3.58
C THR A 410 7.97 21.71 -2.66
N GLY A 411 8.19 20.73 -1.78
CA GLY A 411 7.24 20.27 -0.78
C GLY A 411 6.79 21.38 0.16
N ILE A 412 7.72 22.14 0.73
CA ILE A 412 7.35 23.26 1.61
C ILE A 412 6.61 24.39 0.87
N GLU A 413 6.79 24.52 -0.45
CA GLU A 413 6.02 25.47 -1.26
C GLU A 413 4.65 24.95 -1.66
N ASN A 414 4.51 23.65 -1.94
CA ASN A 414 3.25 23.01 -2.36
C ASN A 414 2.12 23.34 -1.38
N HIS A 415 2.39 23.13 -0.09
CA HIS A 415 1.39 23.28 0.96
C HIS A 415 1.16 24.72 1.39
N ALA A 416 1.85 25.70 0.80
CA ALA A 416 1.69 27.12 1.13
C ALA A 416 0.66 27.84 0.25
N LYS A 417 0.16 27.20 -0.82
CA LYS A 417 -0.46 27.92 -1.96
C LYS A 417 -1.68 27.26 -2.59
N TYR A 418 -2.38 26.37 -1.90
CA TYR A 418 -3.56 25.67 -2.45
C TYR A 418 -4.67 26.59 -2.98
N GLY A 419 -4.72 27.85 -2.56
CA GLY A 419 -5.67 28.86 -3.06
C GLY A 419 -5.43 29.32 -4.51
N GLU A 420 -4.23 29.11 -5.08
CA GLU A 420 -3.78 29.78 -6.33
C GLU A 420 -4.50 29.37 -7.61
N SER A 421 -5.28 28.28 -7.57
CA SER A 421 -6.01 27.76 -8.72
C SER A 421 -7.48 27.45 -8.44
N ILE A 422 -8.02 27.90 -7.30
CA ILE A 422 -9.44 27.69 -6.97
C ILE A 422 -10.32 28.56 -7.85
N TYR A 423 -9.95 29.84 -8.02
CA TYR A 423 -10.74 30.84 -8.73
C TYR A 423 -9.89 31.60 -9.75
N TYR A 424 -10.52 31.95 -10.88
CA TYR A 424 -9.96 32.87 -11.87
C TYR A 424 -10.99 33.95 -12.22
N ARG A 425 -10.56 35.10 -12.72
CA ARG A 425 -11.43 36.22 -13.11
C ARG A 425 -11.14 36.71 -14.53
N ASP A 426 -12.16 37.24 -15.17
CA ASP A 426 -12.05 38.02 -16.39
C ASP A 426 -12.88 39.31 -16.28
N GLU A 427 -12.98 40.08 -17.37
CA GLU A 427 -13.80 41.29 -17.42
C GLU A 427 -15.30 41.02 -17.22
N ASP A 428 -15.75 39.78 -17.45
CA ASP A 428 -17.15 39.37 -17.47
C ASP A 428 -17.62 38.70 -16.17
N GLY A 429 -16.71 38.16 -15.35
CA GLY A 429 -17.05 37.53 -14.09
C GLY A 429 -16.01 36.55 -13.55
N LEU A 430 -16.50 35.44 -12.97
CA LEU A 430 -15.75 34.53 -12.12
C LEU A 430 -15.74 33.11 -12.70
N TYR A 431 -14.58 32.46 -12.66
CA TYR A 431 -14.41 31.03 -12.86
C TYR A 431 -14.23 30.32 -11.52
N VAL A 432 -14.99 29.27 -11.28
CA VAL A 432 -14.86 28.34 -10.16
C VAL A 432 -14.26 27.05 -10.70
N ASN A 433 -12.95 26.89 -10.49
CA ASN A 433 -12.18 25.80 -11.05
C ASN A 433 -12.12 24.59 -10.09
N LEU A 434 -11.75 24.81 -8.83
CA LEU A 434 -11.62 23.74 -7.84
C LEU A 434 -12.71 23.80 -6.77
N PHE A 435 -13.12 22.63 -6.29
CA PHE A 435 -14.15 22.46 -5.28
C PHE A 435 -13.53 22.31 -3.90
N ILE A 436 -12.82 23.34 -3.45
CA ILE A 436 -12.12 23.37 -2.17
C ILE A 436 -12.80 24.40 -1.27
N ALA A 437 -13.15 23.97 -0.05
CA ALA A 437 -13.77 24.82 0.95
C ALA A 437 -12.92 26.08 1.20
N SER A 438 -13.48 27.25 0.91
CA SER A 438 -12.73 28.51 0.90
C SER A 438 -13.62 29.73 0.90
N THR A 439 -13.05 30.88 1.26
CA THR A 439 -13.64 32.21 0.99
C THR A 439 -12.78 32.97 -0.02
N LEU A 440 -13.44 33.69 -0.92
CA LEU A 440 -12.82 34.61 -1.87
C LEU A 440 -13.31 36.03 -1.58
N GLU A 441 -12.39 36.97 -1.50
CA GLU A 441 -12.66 38.41 -1.42
C GLU A 441 -12.35 39.08 -2.76
N TRP A 442 -13.31 39.84 -3.31
CA TRP A 442 -13.15 40.58 -4.56
C TRP A 442 -13.61 42.05 -4.40
N PRO A 443 -12.80 42.90 -3.75
CA PRO A 443 -13.16 44.28 -3.42
C PRO A 443 -13.50 45.14 -4.64
N GLU A 444 -12.83 44.94 -5.78
CA GLU A 444 -13.03 45.70 -7.01
C GLU A 444 -14.46 45.56 -7.56
N ARG A 445 -15.15 44.46 -7.22
CA ARG A 445 -16.57 44.25 -7.53
C ARG A 445 -17.49 44.36 -6.31
N GLY A 446 -16.96 44.62 -5.11
CA GLY A 446 -17.74 44.61 -3.87
C GLY A 446 -18.41 43.25 -3.64
N LEU A 447 -17.68 42.17 -3.93
CA LEU A 447 -18.14 40.79 -3.86
C LEU A 447 -17.27 39.98 -2.91
N ALA A 448 -17.88 39.17 -2.06
CA ALA A 448 -17.22 38.05 -1.39
C ALA A 448 -17.98 36.75 -1.71
N LEU A 449 -17.26 35.64 -1.85
CA LEU A 449 -17.81 34.33 -2.13
C LEU A 449 -17.38 33.35 -1.04
N GLN A 450 -18.35 32.63 -0.46
CA GLN A 450 -18.07 31.50 0.41
C GLN A 450 -18.39 30.20 -0.31
N GLN A 451 -17.38 29.33 -0.48
CA GLN A 451 -17.52 27.98 -0.98
C GLN A 451 -17.51 26.99 0.21
N SER A 452 -18.62 26.31 0.44
CA SER A 452 -18.79 25.35 1.54
C SER A 452 -19.00 23.95 0.97
N THR A 453 -18.14 23.00 1.35
CA THR A 453 -18.16 21.62 0.87
C THR A 453 -17.30 20.73 1.76
N LEU A 454 -17.62 19.44 1.84
CA LEU A 454 -16.72 18.38 2.33
C LEU A 454 -16.06 17.58 1.18
N PHE A 455 -16.09 18.10 -0.05
CA PHE A 455 -15.48 17.45 -1.21
C PHE A 455 -14.02 17.07 -0.93
N PRO A 456 -13.60 15.82 -1.21
CA PRO A 456 -14.29 14.83 -2.03
C PRO A 456 -15.23 13.86 -1.28
N GLU A 457 -15.45 14.00 0.02
CA GLU A 457 -16.40 13.16 0.78
C GLU A 457 -17.86 13.51 0.44
N GLU A 458 -18.10 14.75 0.04
CA GLU A 458 -19.38 15.23 -0.46
C GLU A 458 -19.37 15.36 -1.99
N GLN A 459 -20.43 14.88 -2.65
CA GLN A 459 -20.61 14.93 -4.12
C GLN A 459 -21.13 16.28 -4.63
N GLY A 460 -20.53 17.39 -4.19
CA GLY A 460 -20.96 18.72 -4.58
C GLY A 460 -20.39 19.85 -3.74
N THR A 461 -20.74 21.08 -4.09
CA THR A 461 -20.31 22.29 -3.37
C THR A 461 -21.41 23.34 -3.36
N THR A 462 -21.44 24.19 -2.34
CA THR A 462 -22.37 25.32 -2.27
C THR A 462 -21.61 26.63 -2.26
N LEU A 463 -21.89 27.49 -3.23
CA LEU A 463 -21.34 28.83 -3.35
C LEU A 463 -22.36 29.85 -2.83
N THR A 464 -21.96 30.70 -1.88
CA THR A 464 -22.80 31.76 -1.32
C THR A 464 -22.18 33.11 -1.63
N LEU A 465 -22.92 33.95 -2.35
CA LEU A 465 -22.46 35.27 -2.76
C LEU A 465 -22.85 36.31 -1.69
N ARG A 466 -21.90 37.15 -1.31
CA ARG A 466 -22.13 38.36 -0.53
C ARG A 466 -21.78 39.57 -1.38
N LEU A 467 -22.72 40.50 -1.51
CA LEU A 467 -22.62 41.61 -2.46
C LEU A 467 -22.95 42.93 -1.77
N GLU A 468 -22.08 43.94 -1.94
CA GLU A 468 -22.39 45.30 -1.48
C GLU A 468 -23.56 45.92 -2.27
N ARG A 469 -23.70 45.54 -3.54
CA ARG A 469 -24.78 45.94 -4.43
C ARG A 469 -25.08 44.84 -5.47
N PRO A 470 -26.35 44.69 -5.88
CA PRO A 470 -26.70 43.80 -6.98
C PRO A 470 -25.93 44.14 -8.26
N GLN A 471 -25.48 43.11 -8.99
CA GLN A 471 -24.70 43.28 -10.22
C GLN A 471 -24.90 42.11 -11.18
N GLU A 472 -24.75 42.38 -12.47
CA GLU A 472 -24.70 41.33 -13.49
C GLU A 472 -23.27 40.82 -13.66
N MET A 473 -23.09 39.50 -13.65
CA MET A 473 -21.81 38.86 -13.97
C MET A 473 -22.03 37.40 -14.41
N ALA A 474 -21.05 36.85 -15.12
CA ALA A 474 -20.97 35.43 -15.42
C ALA A 474 -20.30 34.66 -14.27
N LEU A 475 -20.95 33.61 -13.78
CA LEU A 475 -20.35 32.59 -12.92
C LEU A 475 -20.12 31.33 -13.75
N ARG A 476 -18.87 30.95 -13.94
CA ARG A 476 -18.45 29.83 -14.79
C ARG A 476 -17.94 28.71 -13.91
N VAL A 477 -18.68 27.63 -13.79
CA VAL A 477 -18.35 26.51 -12.90
C VAL A 477 -17.76 25.39 -13.74
N ARG A 478 -16.57 24.88 -13.37
CA ARG A 478 -15.98 23.73 -14.08
C ARG A 478 -16.94 22.55 -14.01
N ARG A 479 -17.09 21.84 -15.12
CA ARG A 479 -17.69 20.51 -15.16
C ARG A 479 -16.56 19.51 -15.37
N PRO A 480 -16.12 18.79 -14.33
CA PRO A 480 -15.00 17.86 -14.45
C PRO A 480 -15.30 16.74 -15.46
N ALA A 481 -14.31 16.29 -16.22
CA ALA A 481 -14.50 15.23 -17.21
C ALA A 481 -14.93 13.89 -16.60
N TRP A 482 -14.61 13.64 -15.32
CA TRP A 482 -15.03 12.42 -14.62
C TRP A 482 -16.53 12.40 -14.25
N VAL A 483 -17.24 13.54 -14.36
CA VAL A 483 -18.70 13.61 -14.17
C VAL A 483 -19.41 13.21 -15.47
N ALA A 484 -19.70 11.92 -15.60
CA ALA A 484 -20.36 11.37 -16.79
C ALA A 484 -21.78 11.95 -17.00
N GLU A 485 -22.64 11.88 -15.98
CA GLU A 485 -24.04 12.32 -16.02
C GLU A 485 -24.46 12.93 -14.68
N GLY A 486 -25.49 13.78 -14.69
CA GLY A 486 -26.10 14.32 -13.48
C GLY A 486 -25.39 15.55 -12.89
N PHE A 487 -24.47 16.18 -13.62
CA PHE A 487 -23.99 17.52 -13.30
C PHE A 487 -25.18 18.49 -13.25
N GLY A 488 -25.31 19.25 -12.16
CA GLY A 488 -26.43 20.15 -11.94
C GLY A 488 -26.03 21.43 -11.22
N LEU A 489 -26.69 22.53 -11.57
CA LEU A 489 -26.57 23.82 -10.91
C LEU A 489 -27.95 24.31 -10.47
N ASP A 490 -28.14 24.47 -9.15
CA ASP A 490 -29.36 25.07 -8.59
C ASP A 490 -29.03 26.45 -8.02
N VAL A 491 -29.80 27.47 -8.40
CA VAL A 491 -29.70 28.82 -7.83
C VAL A 491 -30.87 29.04 -6.89
N ASN A 492 -30.59 29.31 -5.61
CA ASN A 492 -31.60 29.50 -4.56
C ASN A 492 -32.64 28.35 -4.51
N GLY A 493 -32.17 27.11 -4.68
CA GLY A 493 -32.99 25.90 -4.64
C GLY A 493 -33.85 25.65 -5.88
N GLN A 494 -33.58 26.35 -6.99
CA GLN A 494 -34.23 26.12 -8.28
C GLN A 494 -33.18 25.79 -9.35
N ALA A 495 -33.43 24.75 -10.15
CA ALA A 495 -32.59 24.39 -11.27
C ALA A 495 -32.39 25.60 -12.20
N ALA A 496 -31.13 25.86 -12.54
CA ALA A 496 -30.76 26.99 -13.39
C ALA A 496 -30.64 26.57 -14.86
N ASP A 497 -31.09 27.43 -15.76
CA ASP A 497 -30.77 27.32 -17.18
C ASP A 497 -29.29 27.65 -17.37
N VAL A 498 -28.55 26.69 -17.90
CA VAL A 498 -27.10 26.77 -18.07
C VAL A 498 -26.70 26.70 -19.54
N ALA A 499 -25.66 27.44 -19.92
CA ALA A 499 -24.97 27.25 -21.18
C ALA A 499 -23.70 26.44 -20.92
N ASP A 500 -23.54 25.32 -21.64
CA ASP A 500 -22.27 24.60 -21.70
C ASP A 500 -21.43 25.26 -22.79
N ASP A 501 -20.29 25.84 -22.41
CA ASP A 501 -19.42 26.56 -23.33
C ASP A 501 -18.60 25.60 -24.22
N GLY A 502 -18.73 24.28 -24.00
CA GLY A 502 -18.06 23.22 -24.77
C GLY A 502 -16.57 23.09 -24.48
N ASN A 503 -16.02 23.92 -23.59
CA ASN A 503 -14.62 23.91 -23.14
C ASN A 503 -14.44 23.32 -21.73
N GLY A 504 -15.48 22.73 -21.14
CA GLY A 504 -15.44 22.16 -19.78
C GLY A 504 -15.88 23.12 -18.65
N PHE A 505 -16.39 24.30 -18.99
CA PHE A 505 -17.07 25.21 -18.05
C PHE A 505 -18.55 25.37 -18.41
N VAL A 506 -19.37 25.50 -17.37
CA VAL A 506 -20.79 25.79 -17.48
C VAL A 506 -21.06 27.20 -16.98
N THR A 507 -21.63 28.04 -17.84
CA THR A 507 -21.79 29.47 -17.60
C THR A 507 -23.20 29.82 -17.14
N LEU A 508 -23.27 30.52 -16.01
CA LEU A 508 -24.46 31.16 -15.44
C LEU A 508 -24.30 32.68 -15.47
N ARG A 509 -24.90 33.35 -16.46
CA ARG A 509 -24.96 34.82 -16.50
C ARG A 509 -26.27 35.31 -15.91
N ARG A 510 -26.21 36.02 -14.79
CA ARG A 510 -27.39 36.48 -14.03
C ARG A 510 -27.13 37.83 -13.38
N HIS A 511 -28.22 38.48 -12.97
CA HIS A 511 -28.17 39.58 -12.02
C HIS A 511 -28.20 39.02 -10.60
N TRP A 512 -27.06 39.06 -9.93
CA TRP A 512 -26.85 38.47 -8.61
C TRP A 512 -27.21 39.45 -7.50
N GLN A 513 -27.76 38.93 -6.41
CA GLN A 513 -28.14 39.66 -5.20
C GLN A 513 -27.42 39.11 -3.97
N ASP A 514 -27.30 39.93 -2.94
CA ASP A 514 -26.69 39.52 -1.68
C ASP A 514 -27.43 38.32 -1.07
N GLY A 515 -26.68 37.29 -0.70
CA GLY A 515 -27.23 36.04 -0.17
C GLY A 515 -27.65 35.01 -1.21
N ASP A 516 -27.47 35.29 -2.52
CA ASP A 516 -27.71 34.28 -3.55
C ASP A 516 -26.80 33.05 -3.33
N THR A 517 -27.38 31.87 -3.53
CA THR A 517 -26.72 30.58 -3.36
C THR A 517 -26.73 29.78 -4.65
N VAL A 518 -25.62 29.11 -4.95
CA VAL A 518 -25.47 28.20 -6.09
C VAL A 518 -25.03 26.84 -5.55
N ARG A 519 -25.89 25.83 -5.66
CA ARG A 519 -25.53 24.44 -5.37
C ARG A 519 -25.02 23.77 -6.64
N VAL A 520 -23.82 23.23 -6.57
CA VAL A 520 -23.20 22.42 -7.62
C VAL A 520 -23.29 20.95 -7.22
N THR A 521 -23.85 20.13 -8.10
CA THR A 521 -23.95 18.68 -7.91
C THR A 521 -22.92 17.97 -8.80
N LEU A 522 -22.09 17.12 -8.20
CA LEU A 522 -20.96 16.45 -8.85
C LEU A 522 -21.02 14.94 -8.58
N PRO A 523 -21.89 14.18 -9.27
CA PRO A 523 -22.05 12.75 -9.00
C PRO A 523 -20.76 11.97 -9.22
N MET A 524 -20.30 11.28 -8.16
CA MET A 524 -19.10 10.45 -8.15
C MET A 524 -19.47 8.98 -8.38
N ARG A 525 -18.69 8.30 -9.19
CA ARG A 525 -18.85 6.87 -9.49
C ARG A 525 -17.48 6.19 -9.46
N LEU A 526 -17.48 4.90 -9.17
CA LEU A 526 -16.29 4.08 -9.36
C LEU A 526 -15.97 3.99 -10.84
N ARG A 527 -14.69 4.14 -11.18
CA ARG A 527 -14.16 3.97 -12.52
C ARG A 527 -12.77 3.33 -12.48
N THR A 528 -12.39 2.71 -13.58
CA THR A 528 -11.05 2.19 -13.81
C THR A 528 -10.33 3.04 -14.84
N GLU A 529 -9.02 3.21 -14.67
CA GLU A 529 -8.13 3.85 -15.65
C GLU A 529 -6.96 2.92 -15.93
N ALA A 530 -6.85 2.43 -17.16
CA ALA A 530 -5.78 1.53 -17.57
C ALA A 530 -4.51 2.31 -17.91
N THR A 531 -3.34 1.68 -17.73
CA THR A 531 -2.11 2.19 -18.36
C THR A 531 -2.22 2.15 -19.88
N PRO A 532 -1.61 3.09 -20.62
CA PRO A 532 -1.73 3.13 -22.08
C PRO A 532 -1.21 1.89 -22.81
N ASP A 533 -0.19 1.23 -22.27
CA ASP A 533 0.47 0.04 -22.83
C ASP A 533 -0.12 -1.30 -22.37
N ASN A 534 -0.87 -1.33 -21.28
CA ASN A 534 -1.48 -2.56 -20.76
C ASN A 534 -2.93 -2.30 -20.29
N PRO A 535 -3.95 -2.77 -21.05
CA PRO A 535 -5.36 -2.57 -20.70
C PRO A 535 -5.79 -3.35 -19.44
N ASP A 536 -5.01 -4.35 -19.03
CA ASP A 536 -5.26 -5.17 -17.85
C ASP A 536 -4.40 -4.73 -16.65
N ARG A 537 -3.64 -3.64 -16.77
CA ARG A 537 -3.03 -2.93 -15.63
C ARG A 537 -3.84 -1.67 -15.34
N VAL A 538 -4.67 -1.72 -14.30
CA VAL A 538 -5.71 -0.71 -14.04
C VAL A 538 -5.57 -0.07 -12.66
N ALA A 539 -5.89 1.21 -12.56
CA ALA A 539 -6.10 1.90 -11.28
C ALA A 539 -7.59 2.11 -11.02
N LEU A 540 -7.98 2.13 -9.75
CA LEU A 540 -9.37 2.40 -9.31
C LEU A 540 -9.50 3.85 -8.83
N LEU A 541 -10.57 4.53 -9.26
CA LEU A 541 -10.85 5.91 -8.88
C LEU A 541 -12.32 6.09 -8.51
N TYR A 542 -12.61 6.93 -7.53
CA TYR A 542 -13.97 7.37 -7.19
C TYR A 542 -14.06 8.88 -7.41
N GLY A 543 -14.72 9.32 -8.49
CA GLY A 543 -14.61 10.72 -8.93
C GLY A 543 -13.16 11.13 -9.27
N PRO A 544 -12.58 12.17 -8.65
CA PRO A 544 -11.20 12.59 -8.89
C PRO A 544 -10.17 11.84 -8.04
N VAL A 545 -10.58 11.11 -6.99
CA VAL A 545 -9.64 10.47 -6.06
C VAL A 545 -9.23 9.08 -6.54
N VAL A 546 -7.92 8.86 -6.60
CA VAL A 546 -7.28 7.56 -6.79
C VAL A 546 -7.44 6.76 -5.50
N LEU A 547 -7.87 5.51 -5.63
CA LEU A 547 -7.98 4.58 -4.52
C LEU A 547 -6.76 3.66 -4.48
N ALA A 548 -6.20 3.48 -3.28
CA ALA A 548 -5.10 2.56 -3.02
C ALA A 548 -5.57 1.43 -2.09
N GLY A 549 -5.21 0.19 -2.42
CA GLY A 549 -5.51 -0.99 -1.62
C GLY A 549 -4.46 -1.20 -0.54
N GLU A 550 -4.88 -1.35 0.72
CA GLU A 550 -3.99 -1.55 1.86
C GLU A 550 -3.45 -2.98 1.95
N LEU A 551 -2.12 -3.10 2.07
CA LEU A 551 -1.41 -4.37 2.08
C LEU A 551 -0.80 -4.71 3.44
N GLY A 552 -1.06 -3.91 4.48
CA GLY A 552 -0.50 -4.10 5.81
C GLY A 552 0.59 -3.07 6.16
N PRO A 553 1.25 -3.22 7.32
CA PRO A 553 2.25 -2.27 7.79
C PRO A 553 3.52 -2.25 6.92
N GLU A 554 4.32 -1.19 7.02
CA GLU A 554 5.50 -0.96 6.18
C GLU A 554 6.57 -2.06 6.26
N ASP A 555 6.65 -2.74 7.41
CA ASP A 555 7.59 -3.81 7.69
C ASP A 555 7.08 -5.21 7.30
N ASP A 556 5.86 -5.34 6.76
CA ASP A 556 5.31 -6.63 6.36
C ASP A 556 6.03 -7.18 5.12
N PRO A 557 6.83 -8.26 5.23
CA PRO A 557 7.57 -8.81 4.10
C PRO A 557 6.66 -9.47 3.06
N ARG A 558 5.43 -9.84 3.42
CA ARG A 558 4.47 -10.47 2.50
C ARG A 558 3.93 -9.48 1.48
N ALA A 559 3.92 -8.19 1.80
CA ALA A 559 3.32 -7.18 0.95
C ALA A 559 4.07 -6.91 -0.36
N VAL A 560 5.22 -7.56 -0.61
CA VAL A 560 5.89 -7.62 -1.92
C VAL A 560 5.82 -8.99 -2.60
N ASP A 561 5.15 -9.95 -1.96
CA ASP A 561 4.93 -11.29 -2.51
C ASP A 561 3.76 -11.23 -3.52
N PRO A 562 3.97 -11.60 -4.80
CA PRO A 562 2.89 -11.67 -5.79
C PRO A 562 1.71 -12.56 -5.36
N ASP A 563 1.95 -13.55 -4.48
CA ASP A 563 0.91 -14.43 -3.94
C ASP A 563 0.16 -13.82 -2.75
N TYR A 564 0.54 -12.62 -2.29
CA TYR A 564 -0.13 -11.86 -1.23
C TYR A 564 -0.73 -10.54 -1.74
N VAL A 565 -0.04 -9.88 -2.67
CA VAL A 565 -0.53 -8.65 -3.31
C VAL A 565 -1.76 -9.00 -4.16
N PRO A 566 -2.94 -8.46 -3.85
CA PRO A 566 -4.17 -8.82 -4.53
C PRO A 566 -4.17 -8.35 -6.00
N ALA A 567 -4.56 -9.24 -6.91
CA ALA A 567 -5.00 -8.91 -8.25
C ALA A 567 -6.53 -8.78 -8.31
N LEU A 568 -7.04 -8.05 -9.30
CA LEU A 568 -8.47 -7.92 -9.58
C LEU A 568 -8.93 -9.08 -10.46
N VAL A 569 -9.68 -10.02 -9.90
CA VAL A 569 -10.23 -11.17 -10.60
C VAL A 569 -11.73 -11.00 -10.74
N VAL A 570 -12.12 -10.46 -11.88
CA VAL A 570 -13.46 -9.96 -12.14
C VAL A 570 -13.93 -10.52 -13.48
N GLY A 571 -14.94 -11.38 -13.45
CA GLY A 571 -15.58 -11.91 -14.65
C GLY A 571 -16.45 -10.85 -15.34
N GLU A 572 -17.69 -11.19 -15.70
CA GLU A 572 -18.66 -10.24 -16.28
C GLU A 572 -19.35 -9.34 -15.22
N ARG A 573 -18.74 -9.14 -14.03
CA ARG A 573 -19.32 -8.35 -12.95
C ARG A 573 -19.25 -6.85 -13.26
N GLU A 574 -20.33 -6.12 -12.99
CA GLU A 574 -20.35 -4.66 -13.09
C GLU A 574 -19.40 -4.02 -12.06
N LEU A 575 -18.74 -2.92 -12.43
CA LEU A 575 -17.82 -2.21 -11.55
C LEU A 575 -18.48 -1.80 -10.22
N SER A 576 -19.77 -1.44 -10.25
CA SER A 576 -20.51 -1.04 -9.04
C SER A 576 -20.53 -2.11 -7.95
N ASP A 577 -20.36 -3.37 -8.32
CA ASP A 577 -20.46 -4.49 -7.39
C ASP A 577 -19.10 -4.83 -6.76
N TRP A 578 -18.03 -4.18 -7.18
CA TRP A 578 -16.67 -4.50 -6.73
C TRP A 578 -16.36 -3.92 -5.35
N LEU A 579 -17.02 -2.83 -4.97
CA LEU A 579 -16.71 -2.07 -3.76
C LEU A 579 -17.94 -1.89 -2.88
N ARG A 580 -17.75 -2.04 -1.57
CA ARG A 580 -18.72 -1.64 -0.56
C ARG A 580 -18.13 -0.50 0.28
N PRO A 581 -18.78 0.67 0.41
CA PRO A 581 -18.30 1.72 1.30
C PRO A 581 -18.32 1.22 2.76
N ALA A 582 -17.36 1.68 3.56
CA ALA A 582 -17.29 1.34 4.98
C ALA A 582 -18.50 1.89 5.76
N ASP A 583 -18.90 3.13 5.44
CA ASP A 583 -20.05 3.84 6.00
C ASP A 583 -20.68 4.75 4.93
N GLU A 584 -21.91 5.21 5.15
CA GLU A 584 -22.56 6.18 4.26
C GLU A 584 -21.73 7.48 4.19
N GLY A 585 -21.36 7.91 2.97
CA GLY A 585 -20.52 9.10 2.75
C GLY A 585 -19.01 8.88 2.94
N SER A 586 -18.57 7.67 3.31
CA SER A 586 -17.15 7.34 3.43
C SER A 586 -16.50 7.15 2.07
N LEU A 587 -15.26 7.64 1.91
CA LEU A 587 -14.38 7.32 0.78
C LEU A 587 -13.51 6.09 1.04
N VAL A 588 -13.71 5.41 2.16
CA VAL A 588 -13.08 4.13 2.47
C VAL A 588 -13.99 3.02 1.99
N PHE A 589 -13.45 2.10 1.19
CA PHE A 589 -14.19 1.00 0.59
C PHE A 589 -13.55 -0.33 0.96
N THR A 590 -14.32 -1.40 0.94
CA THR A 590 -13.82 -2.78 0.94
C THR A 590 -14.05 -3.37 -0.44
N LEU A 591 -13.04 -4.00 -1.04
CA LEU A 591 -13.26 -4.86 -2.21
C LEU A 591 -14.20 -6.01 -1.83
N VAL A 592 -15.07 -6.45 -2.75
CA VAL A 592 -16.04 -7.50 -2.49
C VAL A 592 -16.03 -8.53 -3.62
N GLY A 593 -15.42 -9.68 -3.34
CA GLY A 593 -15.31 -10.83 -4.22
C GLY A 593 -14.51 -10.54 -5.50
N ALA A 594 -13.70 -9.48 -5.52
CA ALA A 594 -12.97 -9.00 -6.69
C ALA A 594 -11.45 -9.10 -6.49
N GLY A 595 -10.93 -9.05 -5.26
CA GLY A 595 -9.53 -9.26 -4.96
C GLY A 595 -9.17 -10.74 -4.82
N ARG A 596 -8.02 -11.16 -5.36
CA ARG A 596 -7.40 -12.46 -5.10
C ARG A 596 -5.91 -12.31 -4.80
N PRO A 597 -5.35 -12.97 -3.77
CA PRO A 597 -5.96 -14.05 -2.98
C PRO A 597 -7.03 -13.58 -1.98
N ARG A 598 -7.11 -12.27 -1.71
CA ARG A 598 -8.04 -11.68 -0.74
C ARG A 598 -8.58 -10.35 -1.23
N ASP A 599 -9.74 -9.97 -0.72
CA ASP A 599 -10.20 -8.59 -0.78
C ASP A 599 -9.42 -7.72 0.23
N VAL A 600 -9.31 -6.42 -0.07
CA VAL A 600 -8.62 -5.45 0.79
C VAL A 600 -9.43 -4.18 0.98
N ILE A 601 -9.02 -3.38 1.96
CA ILE A 601 -9.54 -2.03 2.19
C ILE A 601 -8.90 -1.08 1.17
N LEU A 602 -9.70 -0.17 0.62
CA LEU A 602 -9.30 0.84 -0.32
C LEU A 602 -9.54 2.20 0.31
N ARG A 603 -8.53 3.05 0.28
CA ARG A 603 -8.60 4.43 0.74
C ARG A 603 -8.23 5.38 -0.38
N PRO A 604 -8.66 6.65 -0.33
CA PRO A 604 -8.05 7.67 -1.16
C PRO A 604 -6.55 7.66 -0.93
N PHE A 605 -5.78 7.70 -2.02
CA PHE A 605 -4.34 7.52 -1.96
C PHE A 605 -3.64 8.59 -1.09
N TYR A 606 -4.24 9.78 -1.00
CA TYR A 606 -3.77 10.85 -0.12
C TYR A 606 -4.00 10.61 1.36
N MET A 607 -4.77 9.58 1.74
CA MET A 607 -4.98 9.14 3.12
C MET A 607 -4.16 7.90 3.47
N THR A 608 -3.45 7.31 2.51
CA THR A 608 -2.68 6.08 2.70
C THR A 608 -1.28 6.42 3.20
N HIS A 609 -1.01 6.18 4.49
CA HIS A 609 0.27 6.43 5.17
C HIS A 609 0.54 5.33 6.21
N GLY A 610 1.80 5.02 6.50
CA GLY A 610 2.14 4.00 7.50
C GLY A 610 1.82 2.56 7.07
N SER A 611 1.54 2.35 5.79
CA SER A 611 1.14 1.07 5.22
C SER A 611 1.75 0.87 3.84
N ARG A 612 2.03 -0.39 3.50
CA ARG A 612 2.24 -0.79 2.09
C ARG A 612 0.92 -0.75 1.35
N TYR A 613 0.98 -0.47 0.06
CA TYR A 613 -0.23 -0.30 -0.75
C TYR A 613 -0.04 -0.74 -2.20
N THR A 614 -1.16 -0.82 -2.91
CA THR A 614 -1.16 -0.90 -4.36
C THR A 614 -2.14 0.12 -4.96
N VAL A 615 -1.69 0.83 -6.00
CA VAL A 615 -2.52 1.79 -6.78
C VAL A 615 -2.94 1.18 -8.11
N TYR A 616 -2.00 0.50 -8.78
CA TYR A 616 -2.25 -0.22 -10.02
C TYR A 616 -2.39 -1.71 -9.74
N TRP A 617 -3.38 -2.32 -10.37
CA TRP A 617 -3.78 -3.69 -10.15
C TRP A 617 -3.63 -4.45 -11.45
N ASP A 618 -3.11 -5.67 -11.37
CA ASP A 618 -3.32 -6.63 -12.45
C ASP A 618 -4.78 -7.06 -12.47
N ARG A 619 -5.39 -7.08 -13.64
CA ARG A 619 -6.76 -7.53 -13.87
C ARG A 619 -6.75 -8.84 -14.64
N PHE A 620 -7.40 -9.85 -14.08
CA PHE A 620 -7.52 -11.16 -14.69
C PHE A 620 -8.99 -11.60 -14.77
N SER A 621 -9.31 -12.42 -15.78
CA SER A 621 -10.47 -13.30 -15.69
C SER A 621 -10.19 -14.44 -14.69
N PRO A 622 -11.22 -15.11 -14.14
CA PRO A 622 -11.02 -16.25 -13.24
C PRO A 622 -10.13 -17.36 -13.82
N ALA A 623 -10.20 -17.63 -15.12
CA ALA A 623 -9.37 -18.64 -15.78
C ALA A 623 -7.89 -18.21 -15.88
N GLN A 624 -7.63 -16.95 -16.23
CA GLN A 624 -6.27 -16.40 -16.28
C GLN A 624 -5.62 -16.36 -14.90
N TRP A 625 -6.42 -16.10 -13.85
CA TRP A 625 -5.91 -16.09 -12.48
C TRP A 625 -5.35 -17.43 -12.04
N GLU A 626 -6.03 -18.55 -12.35
CA GLU A 626 -5.53 -19.88 -11.96
C GLU A 626 -4.18 -20.21 -12.63
N GLU A 627 -4.02 -19.86 -13.91
CA GLU A 627 -2.75 -20.02 -14.63
C GLU A 627 -1.66 -19.12 -14.04
N GLN A 628 -1.97 -17.84 -13.81
CA GLN A 628 -1.02 -16.87 -13.28
C GLN A 628 -0.57 -17.20 -11.86
N ARG A 629 -1.49 -17.62 -10.99
CA ARG A 629 -1.22 -18.04 -9.61
C ARG A 629 -0.30 -19.27 -9.57
N ALA A 630 -0.50 -20.23 -10.46
CA ALA A 630 0.41 -21.38 -10.57
C ALA A 630 1.83 -20.93 -10.95
N GLN A 631 1.95 -19.96 -11.85
CA GLN A 631 3.23 -19.38 -12.24
C GLN A 631 3.90 -18.58 -11.11
N TYR A 632 3.15 -17.74 -10.38
CA TYR A 632 3.69 -16.99 -9.24
C TYR A 632 4.24 -17.89 -8.15
N ARG A 633 3.54 -18.97 -7.83
CA ARG A 633 4.02 -19.98 -6.86
C ARG A 633 5.31 -20.66 -7.31
N GLU A 634 5.41 -20.99 -8.59
CA GLU A 634 6.61 -21.58 -9.16
C GLU A 634 7.79 -20.60 -9.13
N GLU A 635 7.57 -19.35 -9.52
CA GLU A 635 8.59 -18.29 -9.50
C GLU A 635 9.03 -17.94 -8.07
N ALA A 636 8.10 -17.88 -7.11
CA ALA A 636 8.40 -17.67 -5.69
C ALA A 636 9.22 -18.83 -5.13
N ARG A 637 8.87 -20.08 -5.46
CA ARG A 637 9.64 -21.28 -5.10
C ARG A 637 11.06 -21.21 -5.66
N GLN A 638 11.22 -20.85 -6.93
CA GLN A 638 12.52 -20.70 -7.57
C GLN A 638 13.34 -19.57 -6.95
N ARG A 639 12.74 -18.41 -6.70
CA ARG A 639 13.40 -17.25 -6.08
C ARG A 639 13.91 -17.57 -4.67
N ARG A 640 13.09 -18.22 -3.84
CA ARG A 640 13.49 -18.61 -2.48
C ARG A 640 14.54 -19.71 -2.47
N ALA A 641 14.46 -20.65 -3.41
CA ALA A 641 15.55 -21.60 -3.62
C ALA A 641 16.85 -20.85 -3.95
N ILE A 642 16.83 -19.88 -4.87
CA ILE A 642 18.02 -19.08 -5.21
C ILE A 642 18.54 -18.29 -4.00
N GLU A 643 17.67 -17.67 -3.20
CA GLU A 643 18.08 -16.90 -2.01
C GLU A 643 18.66 -17.79 -0.91
N ALA A 644 18.08 -18.96 -0.64
CA ALA A 644 18.59 -19.89 0.37
C ALA A 644 20.00 -20.45 0.07
N PHE A 645 20.40 -20.51 -1.20
CA PHE A 645 21.75 -20.94 -1.63
C PHE A 645 22.72 -19.81 -1.88
N THR A 646 22.26 -18.56 -1.83
CA THR A 646 23.12 -17.40 -1.97
C THR A 646 23.96 -17.25 -0.70
N VAL A 647 25.26 -17.48 -0.83
CA VAL A 647 26.23 -17.27 0.26
C VAL A 647 26.50 -15.79 0.44
N ASP A 648 26.64 -15.08 -0.68
CA ASP A 648 26.85 -13.64 -0.70
C ASP A 648 26.31 -13.03 -1.98
N ARG A 649 25.88 -11.76 -1.91
CA ARG A 649 25.30 -11.04 -3.05
C ARG A 649 25.71 -9.58 -3.00
N MET A 650 26.20 -9.10 -4.13
CA MET A 650 26.53 -7.70 -4.33
C MET A 650 25.75 -7.15 -5.53
N ARG A 651 25.20 -5.93 -5.40
CA ARG A 651 24.59 -5.18 -6.51
C ARG A 651 25.59 -4.15 -7.04
N PRO A 652 26.20 -4.38 -8.21
CA PRO A 652 27.20 -3.46 -8.76
C PRO A 652 26.60 -2.10 -9.06
N GLY A 653 27.33 -1.03 -8.72
CA GLY A 653 26.89 0.35 -8.84
C GLY A 653 26.06 0.88 -7.65
N GLU A 654 25.64 0.03 -6.71
CA GLU A 654 25.00 0.48 -5.47
C GLU A 654 26.05 0.84 -4.42
N MET A 655 26.03 2.09 -3.96
CA MET A 655 27.12 2.64 -3.14
C MET A 655 27.37 1.86 -1.84
N GLN A 656 26.30 1.39 -1.17
CA GLN A 656 26.44 0.65 0.08
C GLN A 656 26.97 -0.77 -0.18
N ASP A 657 26.36 -1.51 -1.11
CA ASP A 657 26.81 -2.85 -1.48
C ASP A 657 28.28 -2.84 -1.96
N GLU A 658 28.68 -1.86 -2.77
CA GLU A 658 30.06 -1.77 -3.25
C GLU A 658 31.07 -1.47 -2.13
N ARG A 659 30.66 -0.72 -1.10
CA ARG A 659 31.50 -0.49 0.10
C ARG A 659 31.62 -1.76 0.93
N ASP A 660 30.50 -2.46 1.14
CA ASP A 660 30.47 -3.70 1.95
C ASP A 660 31.29 -4.83 1.31
N HIS A 661 31.52 -4.76 0.00
CA HIS A 661 32.32 -5.73 -0.77
C HIS A 661 33.68 -5.20 -1.22
N ASN A 662 34.19 -4.11 -0.64
CA ASN A 662 35.52 -3.54 -0.92
C ASN A 662 35.83 -3.38 -2.42
N VAL A 663 34.91 -2.80 -3.19
CA VAL A 663 35.11 -2.64 -4.64
C VAL A 663 36.34 -1.74 -4.94
N GLU A 664 37.24 -2.24 -5.79
CA GLU A 664 38.43 -1.56 -6.30
C GLU A 664 38.45 -1.64 -7.84
N GLY A 665 39.13 -0.73 -8.52
CA GLY A 665 39.29 -0.85 -9.97
C GLY A 665 40.09 0.25 -10.63
N GLU A 666 40.46 0.01 -11.88
CA GLU A 666 41.19 0.92 -12.77
C GLU A 666 40.43 1.04 -14.09
N GLN A 667 40.28 2.28 -14.59
CA GLN A 667 39.50 2.57 -15.81
C GLN A 667 38.09 1.95 -15.74
N THR A 668 37.39 2.17 -14.62
CA THR A 668 36.06 1.64 -14.35
C THR A 668 35.00 2.74 -14.26
N GLY A 669 33.75 2.39 -14.54
CA GLY A 669 32.59 3.27 -14.45
C GLY A 669 31.34 2.51 -13.97
N VAL A 670 30.36 3.27 -13.51
CA VAL A 670 29.02 2.78 -13.15
C VAL A 670 28.03 3.34 -14.16
N GLY A 671 27.03 2.54 -14.53
CA GLY A 671 25.90 2.99 -15.31
C GLY A 671 24.61 2.38 -14.79
N GLU A 672 23.49 2.71 -15.42
CA GLU A 672 22.18 2.16 -15.09
C GLU A 672 21.44 1.82 -16.38
N HIS A 673 20.70 0.70 -16.37
CA HIS A 673 19.83 0.30 -17.46
C HIS A 673 18.58 -0.36 -16.89
N LEU A 674 17.39 0.09 -17.30
CA LEU A 674 16.09 -0.43 -16.84
C LEU A 674 15.97 -0.50 -15.30
N GLY A 675 16.45 0.54 -14.61
CA GLY A 675 16.39 0.63 -13.14
C GLY A 675 17.37 -0.29 -12.40
N ARG A 676 18.29 -0.95 -13.12
CA ARG A 676 19.38 -1.75 -12.52
C ARG A 676 20.71 -1.09 -12.80
N LYS A 677 21.46 -0.79 -11.74
CA LYS A 677 22.83 -0.30 -11.87
C LYS A 677 23.76 -1.43 -12.31
N PHE A 678 24.84 -1.06 -12.98
CA PHE A 678 25.90 -1.96 -13.39
C PHE A 678 27.27 -1.32 -13.23
N ARG A 679 28.29 -2.17 -13.12
CA ARG A 679 29.69 -1.75 -13.22
C ARG A 679 30.34 -2.31 -14.49
N HIS A 680 31.25 -1.54 -15.05
CA HIS A 680 32.14 -1.99 -16.12
C HIS A 680 33.55 -1.41 -15.96
N ALA A 681 34.52 -1.98 -16.66
CA ALA A 681 35.82 -1.37 -16.94
C ALA A 681 36.04 -1.26 -18.45
N PHE A 682 36.84 -0.29 -18.88
CA PHE A 682 37.05 0.06 -20.27
C PHE A 682 38.54 0.13 -20.61
N GLY A 683 38.89 -0.08 -21.88
CA GLY A 683 40.24 0.16 -22.40
C GLY A 683 41.33 -0.78 -21.87
N GLY A 684 40.96 -2.00 -21.46
CA GLY A 684 41.88 -2.93 -20.78
C GLY A 684 41.93 -2.76 -19.25
N GLY A 685 41.06 -1.93 -18.67
CA GLY A 685 40.89 -1.77 -17.24
C GLY A 685 40.30 -2.99 -16.53
N TRP A 686 40.13 -2.88 -15.22
CA TRP A 686 39.58 -3.95 -14.39
C TRP A 686 38.82 -3.40 -13.18
N PHE A 687 37.98 -4.24 -12.57
CA PHE A 687 37.43 -3.98 -11.24
C PHE A 687 37.36 -5.29 -10.44
N SER A 688 37.51 -5.20 -9.13
CA SER A 688 37.47 -6.34 -8.21
C SER A 688 36.66 -6.04 -6.97
N PHE A 689 36.19 -7.08 -6.32
CA PHE A 689 35.45 -7.00 -5.06
C PHE A 689 35.56 -8.31 -4.28
N ASP A 690 35.40 -8.23 -2.97
CA ASP A 690 35.44 -9.37 -2.08
C ASP A 690 34.04 -9.96 -1.94
N MET A 691 33.88 -11.27 -2.09
CA MET A 691 32.63 -12.00 -1.81
C MET A 691 32.89 -13.07 -0.76
N ALA A 692 31.93 -13.27 0.15
CA ALA A 692 31.93 -14.42 1.03
C ALA A 692 31.66 -15.73 0.26
N VAL A 693 32.27 -16.80 0.72
CA VAL A 693 32.16 -18.15 0.17
C VAL A 693 31.96 -19.16 1.30
N ASP A 694 31.37 -20.31 0.97
CA ASP A 694 31.28 -21.43 1.91
C ASP A 694 32.58 -22.24 1.83
N PRO A 695 33.39 -22.31 2.91
CA PRO A 695 34.66 -23.02 2.89
C PRO A 695 34.51 -24.55 2.84
N ALA A 696 33.31 -25.08 3.10
CA ALA A 696 33.03 -26.51 3.18
C ALA A 696 32.34 -27.07 1.93
N GLU A 697 31.75 -26.21 1.09
CA GLU A 697 30.94 -26.63 -0.05
C GLU A 697 31.43 -26.05 -1.38
N ALA A 698 31.11 -26.74 -2.46
CA ALA A 698 31.38 -26.23 -3.81
C ALA A 698 30.43 -25.07 -4.11
N VAL A 699 30.99 -23.95 -4.58
CA VAL A 699 30.24 -22.74 -4.90
C VAL A 699 30.45 -22.34 -6.36
N ASP A 700 29.46 -21.63 -6.90
CA ASP A 700 29.49 -21.03 -8.22
C ASP A 700 29.35 -19.50 -8.10
N LEU A 701 30.02 -18.80 -9.01
CA LEU A 701 29.82 -17.37 -9.23
C LEU A 701 28.72 -17.19 -10.27
N VAL A 702 27.62 -16.55 -9.90
CA VAL A 702 26.53 -16.23 -10.83
C VAL A 702 26.54 -14.74 -11.12
N CYS A 703 26.66 -14.39 -12.40
CA CYS A 703 26.71 -13.01 -12.87
C CYS A 703 25.52 -12.70 -13.75
N THR A 704 24.89 -11.54 -13.54
CA THR A 704 23.82 -11.05 -14.41
C THR A 704 24.36 -10.03 -15.42
N TYR A 705 24.03 -10.22 -16.69
CA TYR A 705 24.39 -9.31 -17.80
C TYR A 705 23.16 -8.86 -18.58
N TRP A 706 23.32 -7.84 -19.42
CA TRP A 706 22.30 -7.41 -20.37
C TRP A 706 22.49 -8.10 -21.71
N GLY A 707 21.49 -8.83 -22.19
CA GLY A 707 21.61 -9.67 -23.37
C GLY A 707 21.52 -8.96 -24.71
N SER A 708 21.30 -7.63 -24.72
CA SER A 708 21.50 -6.79 -25.92
C SER A 708 22.88 -6.11 -25.95
N ASP A 709 23.77 -6.39 -24.98
CA ASP A 709 25.15 -5.89 -25.02
C ASP A 709 25.90 -6.44 -26.24
N VAL A 710 26.54 -5.53 -26.99
CA VAL A 710 27.29 -5.79 -28.22
C VAL A 710 28.59 -4.99 -28.23
N GLY A 711 29.54 -5.39 -29.08
CA GLY A 711 30.81 -4.68 -29.30
C GLY A 711 32.02 -5.39 -28.68
N ASP A 712 33.09 -4.64 -28.42
CA ASP A 712 34.36 -5.15 -27.87
C ASP A 712 34.23 -5.46 -26.37
N ARG A 713 33.38 -6.42 -25.98
CA ARG A 713 33.16 -6.84 -24.58
C ARG A 713 33.66 -8.26 -24.35
N THR A 714 34.98 -8.40 -24.22
CA THR A 714 35.65 -9.65 -23.88
C THR A 714 36.56 -9.43 -22.69
N PHE A 715 36.41 -10.25 -21.66
CA PHE A 715 37.10 -10.06 -20.39
C PHE A 715 37.30 -11.38 -19.64
N ASP A 716 38.34 -11.43 -18.82
CA ASP A 716 38.61 -12.56 -17.93
C ASP A 716 37.96 -12.33 -16.57
N ILE A 717 37.46 -13.40 -15.98
CA ILE A 717 36.93 -13.46 -14.62
C ILE A 717 37.94 -14.25 -13.79
N LEU A 718 38.51 -13.59 -12.78
CA LEU A 718 39.53 -14.16 -11.91
C LEU A 718 39.01 -14.27 -10.48
N VAL A 719 39.42 -15.31 -9.78
CA VAL A 719 39.24 -15.50 -8.34
C VAL A 719 40.62 -15.57 -7.70
N ASP A 720 40.93 -14.65 -6.80
CA ASP A 720 42.26 -14.48 -6.16
C ASP A 720 43.43 -14.49 -7.16
N GLY A 721 43.21 -13.86 -8.32
CA GLY A 721 44.20 -13.76 -9.40
C GLY A 721 44.30 -14.98 -10.32
N VAL A 722 43.49 -16.02 -10.09
CA VAL A 722 43.40 -17.21 -10.97
C VAL A 722 42.22 -17.05 -11.91
N ALA A 723 42.45 -17.05 -13.22
CA ALA A 723 41.37 -16.99 -14.22
C ALA A 723 40.51 -18.26 -14.17
N ILE A 724 39.21 -18.09 -13.93
CA ILE A 724 38.22 -19.18 -13.91
C ILE A 724 37.38 -19.22 -15.19
N ALA A 725 37.24 -18.10 -15.90
CA ALA A 725 36.51 -17.99 -17.15
C ALA A 725 36.97 -16.79 -18.00
N THR A 726 36.68 -16.84 -19.29
CA THR A 726 36.68 -15.68 -20.19
C THR A 726 35.26 -15.51 -20.72
N GLN A 727 34.68 -14.32 -20.57
CA GLN A 727 33.33 -14.00 -21.03
C GLN A 727 33.39 -13.06 -22.23
N THR A 728 32.55 -13.33 -23.24
CA THR A 728 32.27 -12.41 -24.35
C THR A 728 30.78 -12.12 -24.36
N LEU A 729 30.39 -10.85 -24.39
CA LEU A 729 28.97 -10.44 -24.53
C LEU A 729 28.70 -10.10 -25.99
N SER A 730 27.83 -10.87 -26.64
CA SER A 730 27.64 -10.86 -28.09
C SER A 730 26.17 -10.87 -28.52
N ARG A 731 25.34 -10.14 -27.77
CA ARG A 731 23.87 -10.12 -27.90
C ARG A 731 23.21 -11.45 -27.54
N ASP A 732 23.61 -12.03 -26.42
CA ASP A 732 23.34 -13.42 -26.08
C ASP A 732 21.88 -13.69 -25.66
N ALA A 733 21.14 -12.65 -25.23
CA ALA A 733 19.72 -12.73 -24.85
C ALA A 733 19.01 -11.39 -25.11
N PRO A 734 18.73 -11.03 -26.38
CA PRO A 734 18.26 -9.70 -26.75
C PRO A 734 17.10 -9.20 -25.88
N ASP A 735 17.22 -7.96 -25.43
CA ASP A 735 16.21 -7.20 -24.68
C ASP A 735 15.80 -7.82 -23.33
N SER A 736 16.67 -8.65 -22.75
CA SER A 736 16.47 -9.23 -21.43
C SER A 736 17.78 -9.30 -20.62
N PHE A 737 17.66 -9.32 -19.29
CA PHE A 737 18.77 -9.70 -18.42
C PHE A 737 18.91 -11.23 -18.42
N PHE A 738 20.13 -11.73 -18.43
CA PHE A 738 20.40 -13.15 -18.33
C PHE A 738 21.53 -13.41 -17.33
N GLU A 739 21.52 -14.60 -16.73
CA GLU A 739 22.54 -15.03 -15.80
C GLU A 739 23.51 -16.02 -16.45
N VAL A 740 24.78 -15.91 -16.09
CA VAL A 740 25.81 -16.89 -16.43
C VAL A 740 26.43 -17.39 -15.14
N THR A 741 26.51 -18.71 -15.02
CA THR A 741 27.10 -19.41 -13.88
C THR A 741 28.52 -19.85 -14.21
N TYR A 742 29.48 -19.45 -13.39
CA TYR A 742 30.87 -19.85 -13.47
C TYR A 742 31.24 -20.71 -12.26
N PRO A 743 31.55 -21.99 -12.46
CA PRO A 743 32.03 -22.84 -11.37
C PRO A 743 33.31 -22.30 -10.76
N ILE A 744 33.31 -22.04 -9.45
CA ILE A 744 34.55 -21.71 -8.74
C ILE A 744 35.23 -23.03 -8.39
N PRO A 745 36.51 -23.25 -8.76
CA PRO A 745 37.23 -24.44 -8.36
C PRO A 745 37.36 -24.54 -6.83
N ASP A 746 37.00 -25.68 -6.25
CA ASP A 746 36.99 -25.91 -4.79
C ASP A 746 38.35 -25.58 -4.12
N ALA A 747 39.46 -25.72 -4.86
CA ALA A 747 40.79 -25.38 -4.37
C ALA A 747 41.00 -23.87 -4.08
N LEU A 748 40.14 -23.00 -4.62
CA LEU A 748 40.16 -21.55 -4.38
C LEU A 748 39.26 -21.14 -3.20
N THR A 749 38.34 -22.00 -2.75
CA THR A 749 37.39 -21.68 -1.67
C THR A 749 37.63 -22.53 -0.42
N ALA A 750 38.33 -23.67 -0.51
CA ALA A 750 38.59 -24.56 0.61
C ALA A 750 39.35 -23.84 1.75
N GLY A 751 38.70 -23.71 2.90
CA GLY A 751 39.28 -23.15 4.12
C GLY A 751 39.42 -21.62 4.15
N THR A 752 38.78 -20.89 3.21
CA THR A 752 38.65 -19.44 3.25
C THR A 752 37.18 -19.04 3.27
N GLU A 753 36.84 -17.97 4.00
CA GLU A 753 35.45 -17.47 4.11
C GLU A 753 35.18 -16.34 3.10
N ARG A 754 36.21 -15.80 2.45
CA ARG A 754 36.09 -14.76 1.44
C ARG A 754 37.10 -14.97 0.31
N ILE A 755 36.73 -14.53 -0.89
CA ILE A 755 37.58 -14.52 -2.09
C ILE A 755 37.49 -13.16 -2.77
N LYS A 756 38.53 -12.75 -3.49
CA LYS A 756 38.50 -11.56 -4.35
C LYS A 756 38.17 -11.97 -5.79
N ILE A 757 37.05 -11.48 -6.31
CA ILE A 757 36.64 -11.66 -7.70
C ILE A 757 37.08 -10.44 -8.51
N THR A 758 37.71 -10.65 -9.67
CA THR A 758 38.18 -9.59 -10.57
C THR A 758 37.64 -9.81 -11.97
N PHE A 759 37.12 -8.74 -12.57
CA PHE A 759 36.73 -8.66 -13.98
C PHE A 759 37.77 -7.82 -14.71
N ALA A 760 38.55 -8.43 -15.61
CA ALA A 760 39.67 -7.77 -16.29
C ALA A 760 39.46 -7.75 -17.81
N ALA A 761 39.39 -6.55 -18.39
CA ALA A 761 39.12 -6.39 -19.80
C ALA A 761 40.34 -6.79 -20.63
N HIS A 762 40.11 -7.43 -21.78
CA HIS A 762 41.18 -7.58 -22.77
C HIS A 762 41.56 -6.20 -23.34
N GLU A 763 42.76 -6.08 -23.91
CA GLU A 763 43.23 -4.79 -24.47
C GLU A 763 42.23 -4.24 -25.51
N GLY A 764 41.83 -2.98 -25.34
CA GLY A 764 40.82 -2.32 -26.19
C GLY A 764 39.36 -2.76 -25.95
N HIS A 765 39.10 -3.69 -25.03
CA HIS A 765 37.77 -4.19 -24.71
C HIS A 765 37.21 -3.61 -23.40
N TYR A 766 35.95 -3.91 -23.12
CA TYR A 766 35.29 -3.66 -21.84
C TYR A 766 35.17 -4.96 -21.02
N ALA A 767 35.29 -4.83 -19.70
CA ALA A 767 34.90 -5.86 -18.75
C ALA A 767 33.58 -5.49 -18.08
N GLY A 768 32.65 -6.44 -17.97
CA GLY A 768 31.34 -6.19 -17.37
C GLY A 768 30.35 -5.52 -18.32
N GLY A 769 29.52 -4.62 -17.77
CA GLY A 769 28.07 -4.67 -18.00
C GLY A 769 27.44 -5.60 -16.95
N LEU A 770 28.00 -5.61 -15.74
CA LEU A 770 27.65 -6.53 -14.67
C LEU A 770 26.53 -5.90 -13.82
N PHE A 771 25.31 -6.43 -13.91
CA PHE A 771 24.09 -5.92 -13.26
C PHE A 771 23.73 -6.61 -11.95
N GLY A 772 24.51 -7.61 -11.57
CA GLY A 772 24.29 -8.41 -10.38
C GLY A 772 25.36 -9.48 -10.28
N VAL A 773 25.80 -9.77 -9.07
CA VAL A 773 26.70 -10.88 -8.81
C VAL A 773 26.34 -11.55 -7.50
N ARG A 774 26.32 -12.87 -7.50
CA ARG A 774 26.17 -13.66 -6.28
C ARG A 774 27.13 -14.85 -6.28
N VAL A 775 27.57 -15.22 -5.10
CA VAL A 775 28.14 -16.54 -4.85
C VAL A 775 27.02 -17.43 -4.36
N SER A 776 26.84 -18.57 -4.98
CA SER A 776 25.82 -19.55 -4.57
C SER A 776 26.45 -20.92 -4.40
N ARG A 777 25.94 -21.71 -3.43
CA ARG A 777 26.27 -23.15 -3.39
C ARG A 777 25.86 -23.79 -4.72
N ARG A 778 26.68 -24.71 -5.25
CA ARG A 778 26.44 -25.36 -6.54
C ARG A 778 25.25 -26.31 -6.43
N VAL A 779 24.16 -26.05 -7.17
CA VAL A 779 22.96 -26.89 -7.17
C VAL A 779 22.57 -27.29 -8.60
N GLY A 780 22.12 -28.55 -8.78
CA GLY A 780 21.47 -29.01 -10.02
C GLY A 780 20.06 -28.42 -10.22
N PRO A 781 19.36 -28.73 -11.33
CA PRO A 781 17.98 -28.28 -11.53
C PRO A 781 17.04 -28.82 -10.42
N VAL A 782 16.05 -28.01 -10.03
CA VAL A 782 15.05 -28.39 -9.00
C VAL A 782 14.34 -29.69 -9.42
N PRO A 783 14.42 -30.77 -8.62
CA PRO A 783 13.66 -31.99 -8.88
C PRO A 783 12.16 -31.71 -8.87
N ALA A 784 11.41 -32.41 -9.72
CA ALA A 784 9.96 -32.35 -9.73
C ALA A 784 9.39 -32.68 -8.33
N PRO A 785 8.32 -32.00 -7.87
CA PRO A 785 7.71 -32.29 -6.58
C PRO A 785 7.17 -33.73 -6.52
N PRO A 786 6.99 -34.32 -5.32
CA PRO A 786 6.31 -35.61 -5.20
C PRO A 786 4.88 -35.54 -5.77
N GLU A 787 4.42 -36.63 -6.37
CA GLU A 787 3.03 -36.72 -6.83
C GLU A 787 2.04 -36.73 -5.65
N PRO A 788 0.84 -36.12 -5.82
CA PRO A 788 -0.23 -36.22 -4.84
C PRO A 788 -0.61 -37.66 -4.51
N TYR A 789 -0.97 -37.94 -3.25
CA TYR A 789 -1.31 -39.28 -2.78
C TYR A 789 -2.73 -39.34 -2.20
N GLY A 790 -3.57 -40.20 -2.78
CA GLY A 790 -4.94 -40.41 -2.34
C GLY A 790 -5.87 -39.23 -2.65
N ALA A 791 -6.97 -39.11 -1.90
CA ALA A 791 -7.80 -37.92 -1.94
C ALA A 791 -7.04 -36.73 -1.32
N VAL A 792 -7.15 -35.57 -1.96
CA VAL A 792 -6.51 -34.31 -1.53
C VAL A 792 -7.58 -33.28 -1.17
N PRO A 793 -7.29 -32.34 -0.25
CA PRO A 793 -8.21 -31.27 0.07
C PRO A 793 -8.44 -30.35 -1.14
N SER A 794 -9.64 -29.79 -1.21
CA SER A 794 -9.92 -28.61 -2.04
C SER A 794 -9.40 -27.32 -1.38
N ASP A 795 -9.29 -26.23 -2.13
CA ASP A 795 -8.82 -24.92 -1.61
C ASP A 795 -9.61 -24.46 -0.38
N ARG A 796 -10.94 -24.62 -0.36
CA ARG A 796 -11.79 -24.30 0.81
C ARG A 796 -11.44 -25.12 2.06
N GLN A 797 -11.05 -26.39 1.87
CA GLN A 797 -10.66 -27.28 2.96
C GLN A 797 -9.24 -26.99 3.44
N LEU A 798 -8.35 -26.52 2.56
CA LEU A 798 -7.04 -26.01 2.95
C LEU A 798 -7.20 -24.77 3.83
N LEU A 799 -8.03 -23.80 3.42
CA LEU A 799 -8.35 -22.61 4.23
C LEU A 799 -8.97 -22.99 5.58
N TRP A 800 -9.87 -23.97 5.60
CA TRP A 800 -10.47 -24.46 6.83
C TRP A 800 -9.44 -25.13 7.76
N HIS A 801 -8.47 -25.87 7.22
CA HIS A 801 -7.40 -26.47 8.03
C HIS A 801 -6.52 -25.43 8.74
N GLU A 802 -6.40 -24.22 8.20
CA GLU A 802 -5.71 -23.11 8.87
C GLU A 802 -6.47 -22.55 10.08
N MET A 803 -7.78 -22.82 10.18
CA MET A 803 -8.61 -22.33 11.27
C MET A 803 -8.25 -22.98 12.59
N GLU A 804 -8.05 -24.31 12.59
CA GLU A 804 -7.73 -25.21 13.71
C GLU A 804 -8.67 -25.15 14.92
N PHE A 805 -8.87 -23.97 15.50
CA PHE A 805 -9.62 -23.71 16.71
C PHE A 805 -10.55 -22.51 16.51
N TYR A 806 -11.85 -22.72 16.70
CA TYR A 806 -12.86 -21.69 16.57
C TYR A 806 -14.03 -21.93 17.52
N GLY A 807 -14.84 -20.89 17.72
CA GLY A 807 -15.93 -20.91 18.70
C GLY A 807 -17.30 -21.17 18.08
N PHE A 808 -18.21 -21.67 18.89
CA PHE A 808 -19.63 -21.84 18.55
C PHE A 808 -20.48 -21.04 19.55
N LEU A 809 -21.44 -20.26 19.08
CA LEU A 809 -22.31 -19.44 19.93
C LEU A 809 -23.74 -19.98 19.88
N HIS A 810 -24.14 -20.75 20.89
CA HIS A 810 -25.53 -21.14 21.12
C HIS A 810 -26.27 -20.04 21.89
N PHE A 811 -27.01 -19.22 21.16
CA PHE A 811 -27.73 -18.07 21.72
C PHE A 811 -29.08 -17.86 21.04
N THR A 812 -30.18 -18.24 21.69
CA THR A 812 -31.55 -18.02 21.19
C THR A 812 -32.51 -17.80 22.36
N VAL A 813 -33.82 -17.82 22.11
CA VAL A 813 -34.89 -17.90 23.14
C VAL A 813 -34.66 -18.99 24.20
N ASN A 814 -33.88 -20.04 23.87
CA ASN A 814 -33.51 -21.12 24.79
C ASN A 814 -32.65 -20.64 25.98
N THR A 815 -31.78 -19.65 25.78
CA THR A 815 -30.99 -19.00 26.84
C THR A 815 -31.89 -18.35 27.90
N PHE A 816 -33.03 -17.81 27.47
CA PHE A 816 -33.98 -17.10 28.34
C PHE A 816 -35.00 -18.04 28.97
N THR A 817 -35.33 -19.15 28.30
CA THR A 817 -36.25 -20.18 28.81
C THR A 817 -35.58 -21.27 29.63
N ASP A 818 -34.24 -21.25 29.74
CA ASP A 818 -33.46 -22.24 30.51
C ASP A 818 -33.66 -23.67 29.98
N LYS A 819 -33.67 -23.82 28.64
CA LYS A 819 -33.86 -25.11 27.94
C LYS A 819 -32.70 -25.37 26.98
N GLU A 820 -32.32 -26.62 26.84
CA GLU A 820 -31.42 -27.05 25.74
C GLU A 820 -32.19 -27.21 24.43
N TRP A 821 -33.42 -27.73 24.50
CA TRP A 821 -34.27 -28.04 23.35
C TRP A 821 -35.64 -27.37 23.52
N GLY A 822 -35.80 -26.14 23.00
CA GLY A 822 -37.08 -25.41 22.97
C GLY A 822 -38.14 -26.12 22.12
N PHE A 823 -39.42 -26.07 22.53
CA PHE A 823 -40.51 -26.76 21.83
C PHE A 823 -41.06 -25.96 20.64
N GLY A 824 -40.61 -24.72 20.44
CA GLY A 824 -41.15 -23.79 19.44
C GLY A 824 -42.39 -23.03 19.92
N ASP A 825 -42.85 -23.28 21.16
CA ASP A 825 -44.04 -22.68 21.78
C ASP A 825 -43.75 -21.38 22.55
N GLU A 826 -42.47 -21.05 22.70
CA GLU A 826 -42.04 -19.82 23.34
C GLU A 826 -42.44 -18.58 22.55
N SER A 827 -42.74 -17.49 23.26
CA SER A 827 -43.01 -16.21 22.60
C SER A 827 -41.70 -15.56 22.16
N PRO A 828 -41.63 -15.00 20.93
CA PRO A 828 -40.52 -14.12 20.51
C PRO A 828 -40.18 -13.03 21.52
N THR A 829 -41.17 -12.58 22.31
CA THR A 829 -41.00 -11.53 23.32
C THR A 829 -40.10 -11.90 24.50
N VAL A 830 -39.75 -13.18 24.65
CA VAL A 830 -38.84 -13.66 25.69
C VAL A 830 -37.38 -13.34 25.36
N PHE A 831 -37.05 -13.10 24.09
CA PHE A 831 -35.72 -12.69 23.67
C PHE A 831 -35.52 -11.17 23.89
N ASP A 832 -34.77 -10.80 24.91
CA ASP A 832 -34.49 -9.38 25.24
C ASP A 832 -33.15 -9.19 25.98
N PRO A 833 -31.99 -9.38 25.30
CA PRO A 833 -30.69 -9.14 25.92
C PRO A 833 -30.44 -7.64 26.11
N LEU A 834 -30.49 -7.20 27.37
CA LEU A 834 -30.41 -5.78 27.75
C LEU A 834 -29.00 -5.16 27.64
N ASP A 835 -27.96 -5.98 27.52
CA ASP A 835 -26.55 -5.56 27.53
C ASP A 835 -25.75 -6.37 26.48
N PHE A 836 -26.37 -6.57 25.31
CA PHE A 836 -25.79 -7.35 24.22
C PHE A 836 -24.53 -6.68 23.67
N ASP A 837 -23.43 -7.45 23.56
CA ASP A 837 -22.12 -6.93 23.16
C ASP A 837 -21.38 -7.95 22.27
N ALA A 838 -21.56 -7.83 20.96
CA ALA A 838 -20.90 -8.70 19.98
C ALA A 838 -19.38 -8.49 19.92
N ASP A 839 -18.89 -7.27 20.15
CA ASP A 839 -17.46 -6.97 20.20
C ASP A 839 -16.78 -7.67 21.38
N GLU A 840 -17.44 -7.77 22.53
CA GLU A 840 -16.93 -8.54 23.66
C GLU A 840 -16.78 -10.02 23.32
N MET A 841 -17.79 -10.63 22.70
CA MET A 841 -17.73 -12.04 22.28
C MET A 841 -16.58 -12.29 21.31
N ALA A 842 -16.47 -11.47 20.26
CA ALA A 842 -15.43 -11.58 19.25
C ALA A 842 -14.03 -11.36 19.85
N ARG A 843 -13.87 -10.32 20.69
CA ARG A 843 -12.60 -10.05 21.38
C ARG A 843 -12.18 -11.22 22.29
N VAL A 844 -13.10 -11.78 23.08
CA VAL A 844 -12.80 -12.91 23.98
C VAL A 844 -12.39 -14.14 23.18
N ALA A 845 -13.07 -14.46 22.08
CA ALA A 845 -12.69 -15.55 21.20
C ALA A 845 -11.28 -15.35 20.60
N ALA A 846 -10.98 -14.15 20.08
CA ALA A 846 -9.67 -13.82 19.54
C ALA A 846 -8.57 -13.91 20.62
N GLU A 847 -8.82 -13.38 21.82
CA GLU A 847 -7.91 -13.46 22.98
C GLU A 847 -7.68 -14.91 23.45
N ALA A 848 -8.63 -15.82 23.25
CA ALA A 848 -8.48 -17.25 23.52
C ALA A 848 -7.62 -17.98 22.46
N GLY A 849 -7.36 -17.32 21.32
CA GLY A 849 -6.63 -17.89 20.18
C GLY A 849 -7.51 -18.51 19.10
N MET A 850 -8.83 -18.32 19.16
CA MET A 850 -9.75 -18.78 18.11
C MET A 850 -9.53 -18.00 16.81
N ARG A 851 -9.85 -18.63 15.67
CA ARG A 851 -9.76 -18.02 14.33
C ARG A 851 -11.11 -17.65 13.74
N GLY A 852 -12.20 -18.14 14.31
CA GLY A 852 -13.55 -17.86 13.85
C GLY A 852 -14.62 -18.08 14.91
N LEU A 853 -15.84 -17.67 14.58
CA LEU A 853 -17.04 -17.90 15.37
C LEU A 853 -18.18 -18.36 14.47
N ILE A 854 -18.84 -19.46 14.85
CA ILE A 854 -20.09 -19.94 14.25
C ILE A 854 -21.24 -19.50 15.16
N LEU A 855 -22.27 -18.86 14.60
CA LEU A 855 -23.47 -18.46 15.35
C LEU A 855 -24.65 -19.38 15.05
N THR A 856 -25.39 -19.80 16.09
CA THR A 856 -26.68 -20.49 15.92
C THR A 856 -27.78 -19.53 15.44
N CYS A 857 -27.71 -19.12 14.17
CA CYS A 857 -28.64 -18.15 13.57
C CYS A 857 -30.11 -18.58 13.73
N LYS A 858 -30.38 -19.88 13.63
CA LYS A 858 -31.67 -20.50 13.97
C LYS A 858 -31.44 -21.87 14.60
N HIS A 859 -31.96 -22.10 15.80
CA HIS A 859 -31.95 -23.40 16.47
C HIS A 859 -33.27 -24.15 16.27
N HIS A 860 -33.42 -25.36 16.85
CA HIS A 860 -34.56 -26.26 16.65
C HIS A 860 -35.92 -25.70 17.05
N ASP A 861 -35.94 -24.70 17.94
CA ASP A 861 -37.14 -23.94 18.32
C ASP A 861 -37.68 -23.07 17.17
N GLY A 862 -36.91 -22.86 16.10
CA GLY A 862 -37.31 -22.13 14.90
C GLY A 862 -37.11 -20.61 14.99
N PHE A 863 -36.65 -20.07 16.11
CA PHE A 863 -36.47 -18.64 16.28
C PHE A 863 -35.26 -18.12 15.49
N CYS A 864 -35.48 -17.14 14.61
CA CYS A 864 -34.42 -16.54 13.80
C CYS A 864 -33.81 -15.31 14.49
N LEU A 865 -32.49 -15.30 14.63
CA LEU A 865 -31.70 -14.21 15.24
C LEU A 865 -31.52 -12.97 14.34
N TRP A 866 -32.11 -13.00 13.16
CA TRP A 866 -32.14 -11.91 12.20
C TRP A 866 -33.59 -11.62 11.78
N PRO A 867 -33.89 -10.44 11.23
CA PRO A 867 -35.24 -10.10 10.77
C PRO A 867 -35.58 -10.82 9.46
N SER A 868 -35.75 -12.15 9.51
CA SER A 868 -36.07 -12.98 8.34
C SER A 868 -37.40 -12.57 7.72
N ALA A 869 -37.44 -12.40 6.40
CA ALA A 869 -38.65 -12.03 5.67
C ALA A 869 -39.69 -13.17 5.60
N HIS A 870 -39.33 -14.36 6.10
CA HIS A 870 -40.11 -15.58 5.93
C HIS A 870 -40.86 -16.02 7.20
N THR A 871 -40.58 -15.44 8.37
CA THR A 871 -41.23 -15.84 9.63
C THR A 871 -41.36 -14.70 10.64
N ASP A 872 -42.51 -14.65 11.32
CA ASP A 872 -42.73 -13.78 12.48
C ASP A 872 -42.09 -14.35 13.76
N HIS A 873 -41.66 -15.62 13.76
CA HIS A 873 -40.88 -16.23 14.86
C HIS A 873 -39.41 -15.85 14.71
N SER A 874 -39.13 -14.56 14.80
CA SER A 874 -37.83 -13.97 14.62
C SER A 874 -37.64 -12.77 15.55
N ILE A 875 -36.41 -12.25 15.56
CA ILE A 875 -36.03 -11.07 16.34
C ILE A 875 -36.87 -9.82 16.02
N ALA A 876 -37.43 -9.75 14.81
CA ALA A 876 -38.35 -8.68 14.40
C ALA A 876 -39.64 -8.61 15.25
N SER A 877 -40.01 -9.72 15.88
CA SER A 877 -41.15 -9.81 16.81
C SER A 877 -40.75 -9.76 18.28
N SER A 878 -39.48 -9.49 18.58
CA SER A 878 -38.95 -9.37 19.94
C SER A 878 -38.89 -7.90 20.39
N PRO A 879 -38.90 -7.61 21.70
CA PRO A 879 -38.73 -6.24 22.22
C PRO A 879 -37.29 -5.72 22.07
N TRP A 880 -36.33 -6.61 21.80
CA TRP A 880 -34.93 -6.23 21.69
C TRP A 880 -34.71 -5.24 20.55
N ARG A 881 -34.10 -4.09 20.88
CA ARG A 881 -33.91 -2.95 19.95
C ARG A 881 -35.18 -2.56 19.20
N ASP A 882 -36.32 -2.59 19.89
CA ASP A 882 -37.64 -2.26 19.34
C ASP A 882 -38.03 -3.11 18.10
N GLY A 883 -37.46 -4.32 17.96
CA GLY A 883 -37.69 -5.21 16.82
C GLY A 883 -36.81 -4.92 15.59
N GLU A 884 -35.92 -3.93 15.65
CA GLU A 884 -35.05 -3.53 14.53
C GLU A 884 -33.62 -4.09 14.65
N GLY A 885 -33.37 -4.99 15.62
CA GLY A 885 -32.07 -5.60 15.84
C GLY A 885 -31.72 -6.74 14.87
N ASP A 886 -30.42 -7.03 14.71
CA ASP A 886 -29.92 -8.15 13.91
C ASP A 886 -28.64 -8.70 14.56
N VAL A 887 -28.77 -9.77 15.36
CA VAL A 887 -27.64 -10.40 16.06
C VAL A 887 -26.64 -10.99 15.07
N VAL A 888 -27.12 -11.54 13.95
CA VAL A 888 -26.25 -12.15 12.93
C VAL A 888 -25.34 -11.10 12.31
N ARG A 889 -25.87 -9.91 12.00
CA ARG A 889 -25.08 -8.77 11.50
C ARG A 889 -24.06 -8.30 12.52
N GLU A 890 -24.48 -8.07 13.75
CA GLU A 890 -23.59 -7.53 14.79
C GLU A 890 -22.42 -8.47 15.10
N VAL A 891 -22.68 -9.79 15.16
CA VAL A 891 -21.61 -10.79 15.37
C VAL A 891 -20.70 -10.92 14.16
N SER A 892 -21.24 -10.93 12.94
CA SER A 892 -20.42 -10.98 11.71
C SER A 892 -19.47 -9.77 11.60
N GLU A 893 -19.99 -8.57 11.84
CA GLU A 893 -19.20 -7.34 11.79
C GLU A 893 -18.18 -7.27 12.92
N ALA A 894 -18.51 -7.76 14.13
CA ALA A 894 -17.56 -7.88 15.22
C ALA A 894 -16.43 -8.86 14.88
N CYS A 895 -16.74 -10.02 14.27
CA CYS A 895 -15.73 -10.95 13.80
C CYS A 895 -14.75 -10.26 12.83
N ALA A 896 -15.27 -9.52 11.85
CA ALA A 896 -14.44 -8.77 10.91
C ALA A 896 -13.53 -7.74 11.59
N ARG A 897 -14.03 -7.01 12.60
CA ARG A 897 -13.22 -6.03 13.38
C ARG A 897 -12.09 -6.68 14.17
N HIS A 898 -12.30 -7.89 14.70
CA HIS A 898 -11.31 -8.61 15.53
C HIS A 898 -10.48 -9.64 14.76
N GLY A 899 -10.56 -9.66 13.42
CA GLY A 899 -9.78 -10.58 12.58
C GLY A 899 -10.23 -12.04 12.65
N LEU A 900 -11.47 -12.30 13.04
CA LEU A 900 -12.09 -13.62 13.08
C LEU A 900 -12.93 -13.87 11.82
N ARG A 901 -13.00 -15.13 11.36
CA ARG A 901 -13.95 -15.55 10.33
C ARG A 901 -15.33 -15.82 10.93
N PHE A 902 -16.38 -15.52 10.17
CA PHE A 902 -17.76 -15.76 10.59
C PHE A 902 -18.35 -16.99 9.91
N GLY A 903 -19.00 -17.85 10.69
CA GLY A 903 -19.71 -19.03 10.23
C GLY A 903 -21.15 -19.03 10.71
N VAL A 904 -22.00 -19.83 10.06
CA VAL A 904 -23.42 -19.89 10.39
C VAL A 904 -23.89 -21.31 10.66
N TYR A 905 -24.72 -21.45 11.68
CA TYR A 905 -25.52 -22.62 11.94
C TYR A 905 -26.98 -22.31 11.62
N LEU A 906 -27.60 -23.17 10.82
CA LEU A 906 -29.01 -23.07 10.47
C LEU A 906 -29.66 -24.43 10.65
N SER A 907 -30.47 -24.58 11.71
CA SER A 907 -31.14 -25.86 11.94
C SER A 907 -32.16 -26.18 10.84
N PRO A 908 -32.09 -27.38 10.24
CA PRO A 908 -33.09 -27.88 9.32
C PRO A 908 -34.36 -28.35 10.03
N TRP A 909 -34.31 -28.66 11.34
CA TRP A 909 -35.48 -29.01 12.13
C TRP A 909 -36.06 -27.77 12.79
N ASP A 910 -37.37 -27.57 12.59
CA ASP A 910 -38.07 -26.38 13.04
C ASP A 910 -39.36 -26.81 13.75
N ARG A 911 -39.34 -26.69 15.07
CA ARG A 911 -40.43 -27.08 15.96
C ARG A 911 -41.53 -26.03 16.04
N ASN A 912 -41.40 -24.89 15.34
CA ASN A 912 -42.40 -23.84 15.27
C ASN A 912 -43.19 -23.83 13.95
N HIS A 913 -42.55 -24.18 12.82
CA HIS A 913 -43.18 -24.00 11.51
C HIS A 913 -44.22 -25.10 11.18
N PRO A 914 -45.49 -24.75 10.86
CA PRO A 914 -46.58 -25.72 10.65
C PRO A 914 -46.39 -26.63 9.43
N ALA A 915 -45.55 -26.26 8.47
CA ALA A 915 -45.25 -27.07 7.29
C ALA A 915 -44.09 -28.07 7.48
N TYR A 916 -43.45 -28.11 8.66
CA TYR A 916 -42.35 -29.05 8.89
C TYR A 916 -42.80 -30.50 8.63
N GLY A 917 -42.08 -31.23 7.76
CA GLY A 917 -42.45 -32.55 7.28
C GLY A 917 -43.21 -32.58 5.93
N SER A 918 -43.48 -31.41 5.33
CA SER A 918 -43.99 -31.30 3.96
C SER A 918 -42.94 -30.68 3.01
N PRO A 919 -43.04 -30.89 1.68
CA PRO A 919 -42.09 -30.33 0.71
C PRO A 919 -42.02 -28.79 0.72
N GLU A 920 -43.12 -28.11 1.10
CA GLU A 920 -43.19 -26.66 1.15
C GLU A 920 -42.21 -26.05 2.18
N TYR A 921 -41.98 -26.73 3.31
CA TYR A 921 -41.01 -26.27 4.32
C TYR A 921 -39.57 -26.26 3.81
N VAL A 922 -39.19 -27.19 2.93
CA VAL A 922 -37.83 -27.24 2.37
C VAL A 922 -37.54 -26.00 1.53
N THR A 923 -38.54 -25.51 0.78
CA THR A 923 -38.44 -24.25 0.04
C THR A 923 -38.25 -23.07 1.00
N TYR A 924 -39.05 -23.00 2.07
CA TYR A 924 -38.94 -21.98 3.12
C TYR A 924 -37.54 -21.97 3.76
N TYR A 925 -37.04 -23.14 4.18
CA TYR A 925 -35.73 -23.31 4.78
C TYR A 925 -34.60 -22.84 3.85
N ARG A 926 -34.67 -23.21 2.56
CA ARG A 926 -33.70 -22.78 1.54
C ARG A 926 -33.76 -21.28 1.24
N SER A 927 -34.89 -20.62 1.50
CA SER A 927 -34.97 -19.16 1.42
C SER A 927 -34.23 -18.49 2.59
N GLN A 928 -34.39 -19.00 3.81
CA GLN A 928 -33.62 -18.53 4.97
C GLN A 928 -32.11 -18.75 4.81
N LEU A 929 -31.71 -19.89 4.24
CA LEU A 929 -30.30 -20.14 3.90
C LEU A 929 -29.77 -19.07 2.91
N ARG A 930 -30.56 -18.68 1.90
CA ARG A 930 -30.16 -17.61 0.97
C ARG A 930 -30.03 -16.25 1.65
N GLU A 931 -30.89 -15.92 2.60
CA GLU A 931 -30.74 -14.69 3.40
C GLU A 931 -29.37 -14.70 4.10
N LEU A 932 -29.03 -15.79 4.79
CA LEU A 932 -27.74 -15.92 5.49
C LEU A 932 -26.54 -15.86 4.55
N MET A 933 -26.62 -16.51 3.38
CA MET A 933 -25.51 -16.56 2.42
C MET A 933 -25.28 -15.25 1.66
N THR A 934 -26.21 -14.29 1.69
CA THR A 934 -26.11 -13.06 0.89
C THR A 934 -25.97 -11.77 1.70
N GLN A 935 -26.38 -11.76 2.98
CA GLN A 935 -26.52 -10.52 3.74
C GLN A 935 -25.39 -10.24 4.75
N TYR A 936 -24.55 -11.23 5.08
CA TYR A 936 -23.67 -11.20 6.26
C TYR A 936 -22.17 -11.33 5.96
N GLY A 937 -21.75 -11.04 4.72
CA GLY A 937 -20.34 -11.06 4.32
C GLY A 937 -19.82 -12.45 3.93
N GLU A 938 -18.52 -12.67 4.07
CA GLU A 938 -17.87 -13.94 3.78
C GLU A 938 -18.16 -14.95 4.90
N ILE A 939 -18.63 -16.14 4.52
CA ILE A 939 -18.89 -17.24 5.43
C ILE A 939 -17.80 -18.29 5.24
N PHE A 940 -17.10 -18.69 6.32
CA PHE A 940 -16.08 -19.74 6.22
C PHE A 940 -16.67 -21.14 6.38
N GLU A 941 -17.77 -21.28 7.11
CA GLU A 941 -18.39 -22.57 7.42
C GLU A 941 -19.92 -22.45 7.57
N VAL A 942 -20.63 -23.40 6.98
CA VAL A 942 -22.08 -23.58 7.16
C VAL A 942 -22.33 -24.92 7.84
N TRP A 943 -22.88 -24.86 9.05
CA TRP A 943 -23.08 -26.01 9.93
C TRP A 943 -24.52 -26.53 9.83
N PHE A 944 -24.67 -27.76 9.34
CA PHE A 944 -25.97 -28.45 9.24
C PHE A 944 -26.07 -29.60 10.25
N ASP A 945 -27.03 -29.49 11.17
CA ASP A 945 -27.33 -30.51 12.17
C ASP A 945 -28.06 -31.74 11.57
N GLY A 946 -27.76 -32.92 12.12
CA GLY A 946 -28.45 -34.18 11.89
C GLY A 946 -29.75 -34.37 12.68
N ALA A 947 -30.02 -33.55 13.70
CA ALA A 947 -31.24 -33.62 14.50
C ALA A 947 -32.49 -33.37 13.64
N ASN A 948 -33.49 -34.25 13.79
CA ASN A 948 -34.69 -34.26 12.97
C ASN A 948 -35.86 -34.87 13.73
N GLY A 949 -37.08 -34.38 13.44
CA GLY A 949 -38.34 -35.03 13.79
C GLY A 949 -38.53 -35.43 15.26
N GLY A 950 -39.36 -34.70 16.00
CA GLY A 950 -39.68 -35.02 17.39
C GLY A 950 -41.03 -34.48 17.80
N ASP A 951 -41.30 -34.48 19.11
CA ASP A 951 -42.38 -33.69 19.68
C ASP A 951 -42.10 -32.18 19.50
N GLY A 952 -43.13 -31.35 19.34
CA GLY A 952 -42.96 -29.91 19.14
C GLY A 952 -44.28 -29.17 18.99
N TYR A 953 -44.21 -27.83 18.91
CA TYR A 953 -45.33 -26.92 18.69
C TYR A 953 -45.36 -26.45 17.22
N TYR A 954 -45.80 -27.33 16.33
CA TYR A 954 -45.76 -27.07 14.90
C TYR A 954 -46.91 -26.14 14.47
N GLY A 955 -46.72 -24.84 14.63
CA GLY A 955 -47.61 -23.76 14.20
C GLY A 955 -48.98 -23.82 14.86
N GLY A 956 -49.03 -24.13 16.15
CA GLY A 956 -50.27 -24.25 16.93
C GLY A 956 -50.67 -25.67 17.33
N ALA A 957 -49.97 -26.70 16.84
CA ALA A 957 -50.25 -28.11 17.14
C ALA A 957 -49.13 -28.74 17.98
N ASN A 958 -49.47 -29.23 19.18
CA ASN A 958 -48.57 -30.02 20.01
C ASN A 958 -48.62 -31.49 19.57
N GLU A 959 -47.67 -31.89 18.73
CA GLU A 959 -47.63 -33.22 18.13
C GLU A 959 -46.21 -33.70 17.86
N THR A 960 -46.06 -34.96 17.46
CA THR A 960 -44.78 -35.55 17.05
C THR A 960 -44.75 -35.68 15.53
N ARG A 961 -43.69 -35.17 14.89
CA ARG A 961 -43.47 -35.31 13.44
C ARG A 961 -42.17 -36.04 13.17
N GLN A 962 -42.14 -36.87 12.13
CA GLN A 962 -40.94 -37.54 11.65
C GLN A 962 -40.80 -37.32 10.15
N VAL A 963 -39.55 -37.22 9.69
CA VAL A 963 -39.19 -37.02 8.27
C VAL A 963 -38.23 -38.12 7.83
N ASP A 964 -38.24 -38.45 6.54
CA ASP A 964 -37.20 -39.29 5.95
C ASP A 964 -35.94 -38.44 5.72
N THR A 965 -34.98 -38.53 6.63
CA THR A 965 -33.74 -37.73 6.62
C THR A 965 -32.91 -37.93 5.36
N GLN A 966 -33.07 -39.05 4.66
CA GLN A 966 -32.31 -39.34 3.44
C GLN A 966 -32.81 -38.53 2.26
N THR A 967 -34.11 -38.30 2.15
CA THR A 967 -34.73 -37.72 0.95
C THR A 967 -35.39 -36.37 1.19
N TYR A 968 -35.84 -36.09 2.40
CA TYR A 968 -36.69 -34.93 2.71
C TYR A 968 -36.01 -33.59 2.41
N TYR A 969 -34.78 -33.39 2.88
CA TYR A 969 -34.09 -32.09 2.76
C TYR A 969 -33.44 -31.85 1.39
N GLY A 970 -33.31 -32.90 0.56
CA GLY A 970 -32.62 -32.83 -0.73
C GLY A 970 -31.25 -32.16 -0.59
N TRP A 971 -30.36 -32.74 0.20
CA TRP A 971 -29.11 -32.10 0.63
C TRP A 971 -28.24 -31.61 -0.54
N ASP A 972 -28.18 -32.34 -1.65
CA ASP A 972 -27.44 -31.91 -2.84
C ASP A 972 -27.88 -30.53 -3.35
N ASP A 973 -29.19 -30.31 -3.50
CA ASP A 973 -29.75 -29.01 -3.92
C ASP A 973 -29.57 -27.92 -2.85
N THR A 974 -29.61 -28.30 -1.57
CA THR A 974 -29.42 -27.38 -0.45
C THR A 974 -27.97 -26.91 -0.36
N TRP A 975 -27.02 -27.83 -0.47
CA TRP A 975 -25.59 -27.54 -0.50
C TRP A 975 -25.17 -26.77 -1.75
N ALA A 976 -25.83 -26.99 -2.89
CA ALA A 976 -25.60 -26.21 -4.10
C ALA A 976 -25.77 -24.71 -3.88
N ILE A 977 -26.68 -24.29 -2.98
CA ILE A 977 -26.87 -22.88 -2.61
C ILE A 977 -25.61 -22.30 -1.97
N VAL A 978 -25.03 -23.03 -1.02
CA VAL A 978 -23.78 -22.63 -0.35
C VAL A 978 -22.65 -22.58 -1.37
N ARG A 979 -22.56 -23.57 -2.27
CA ARG A 979 -21.53 -23.59 -3.33
C ARG A 979 -21.63 -22.41 -4.30
N GLU A 980 -22.85 -22.01 -4.65
CA GLU A 980 -23.12 -20.89 -5.55
C GLU A 980 -22.81 -19.55 -4.89
N LEU A 981 -23.30 -19.35 -3.66
CA LEU A 981 -23.29 -18.03 -3.01
C LEU A 981 -22.04 -17.80 -2.14
N GLN A 982 -21.46 -18.85 -1.58
CA GLN A 982 -20.30 -18.82 -0.69
C GLN A 982 -19.30 -19.93 -1.08
N PRO A 983 -18.67 -19.85 -2.27
CA PRO A 983 -17.81 -20.91 -2.78
C PRO A 983 -16.54 -21.14 -1.93
N GLY A 984 -16.16 -20.20 -1.06
CA GLY A 984 -15.08 -20.37 -0.08
C GLY A 984 -15.50 -21.11 1.19
N ALA A 985 -16.79 -21.23 1.48
CA ALA A 985 -17.28 -21.90 2.70
C ALA A 985 -17.13 -23.41 2.61
N VAL A 986 -16.70 -24.02 3.71
CA VAL A 986 -16.90 -25.45 3.93
C VAL A 986 -18.32 -25.73 4.41
N ILE A 987 -18.80 -26.92 4.08
CA ILE A 987 -20.08 -27.44 4.54
C ILE A 987 -19.81 -28.56 5.53
N PHE A 988 -20.25 -28.34 6.77
CA PHE A 988 -20.29 -29.34 7.80
C PHE A 988 -21.63 -30.07 7.80
N SER A 989 -21.57 -31.40 7.95
CA SER A 989 -22.64 -32.22 8.52
C SER A 989 -22.04 -33.46 9.16
N ASP A 990 -22.86 -34.32 9.77
CA ASP A 990 -22.41 -35.61 10.30
C ASP A 990 -21.58 -36.43 9.31
N VAL A 991 -21.91 -36.37 8.01
CA VAL A 991 -21.32 -37.22 6.96
C VAL A 991 -20.42 -36.46 5.97
N GLY A 992 -20.42 -35.12 5.97
CA GLY A 992 -19.74 -34.28 4.97
C GLY A 992 -20.66 -33.24 4.30
N PRO A 993 -20.32 -32.69 3.13
CA PRO A 993 -19.36 -33.20 2.16
C PRO A 993 -17.92 -32.69 2.35
N ASP A 994 -17.67 -31.62 3.11
CA ASP A 994 -16.30 -31.08 3.28
C ASP A 994 -15.71 -31.42 4.64
N VAL A 995 -16.54 -31.35 5.68
CA VAL A 995 -16.17 -31.56 7.08
C VAL A 995 -17.20 -32.49 7.71
N ARG A 996 -16.72 -33.46 8.50
CA ARG A 996 -17.56 -34.44 9.19
C ARG A 996 -17.55 -34.18 10.69
N TRP A 997 -18.66 -34.51 11.34
CA TRP A 997 -18.70 -34.64 12.79
C TRP A 997 -17.71 -35.72 13.27
N VAL A 998 -16.97 -35.45 14.35
CA VAL A 998 -16.00 -36.41 14.92
C VAL A 998 -16.65 -37.64 15.57
N GLY A 999 -17.98 -37.68 15.73
CA GLY A 999 -18.68 -38.81 16.34
C GLY A 999 -18.85 -38.72 17.85
N ASN A 1000 -18.52 -37.59 18.48
CA ASN A 1000 -18.85 -37.34 19.89
C ASN A 1000 -18.76 -35.84 20.24
N GLU A 1001 -19.59 -35.40 21.19
CA GLU A 1001 -19.60 -34.02 21.71
C GLU A 1001 -18.63 -33.81 22.89
N ARG A 1002 -17.61 -34.66 23.03
CA ARG A 1002 -16.59 -34.50 24.08
C ARG A 1002 -15.36 -33.73 23.58
N GLY A 1003 -15.35 -33.30 22.32
CA GLY A 1003 -14.22 -32.57 21.72
C GLY A 1003 -12.99 -33.45 21.47
N VAL A 1004 -13.18 -34.77 21.29
CA VAL A 1004 -12.08 -35.74 21.17
C VAL A 1004 -12.11 -36.45 19.83
N ALA A 1005 -11.06 -36.27 19.03
CA ALA A 1005 -10.78 -37.06 17.84
C ALA A 1005 -10.12 -38.40 18.19
N GLY A 1006 -10.28 -39.41 17.34
CA GLY A 1006 -9.60 -40.69 17.48
C GLY A 1006 -8.08 -40.51 17.48
N GLU A 1007 -7.36 -41.37 18.19
CA GLU A 1007 -5.89 -41.31 18.25
C GLU A 1007 -5.26 -41.41 16.85
N THR A 1008 -5.90 -42.18 15.96
CA THR A 1008 -5.66 -42.20 14.52
C THR A 1008 -6.83 -41.49 13.84
N CYS A 1009 -6.66 -40.25 13.40
CA CYS A 1009 -7.71 -39.49 12.70
C CYS A 1009 -7.26 -39.19 11.26
N TRP A 1010 -7.79 -39.95 10.31
CA TRP A 1010 -7.59 -39.71 8.88
C TRP A 1010 -8.50 -38.57 8.41
N ALA A 1011 -7.94 -37.64 7.64
CA ALA A 1011 -8.74 -36.63 6.94
C ALA A 1011 -9.53 -37.26 5.78
N THR A 1012 -9.09 -38.42 5.30
CA THR A 1012 -9.78 -39.17 4.24
C THR A 1012 -10.85 -40.10 4.82
N ILE A 1013 -11.99 -40.20 4.13
CA ILE A 1013 -13.07 -41.14 4.43
C ILE A 1013 -13.91 -41.39 3.18
N THR A 1014 -14.47 -42.59 3.01
CA THR A 1014 -15.50 -42.83 1.99
C THR A 1014 -16.88 -42.57 2.61
N PRO A 1015 -17.68 -41.59 2.15
CA PRO A 1015 -18.99 -41.31 2.75
C PRO A 1015 -19.88 -42.56 2.83
N GLN A 1016 -20.47 -42.81 4.00
CA GLN A 1016 -21.49 -43.84 4.21
C GLN A 1016 -22.53 -43.29 5.20
N GLY A 1017 -23.80 -43.64 4.98
CA GLY A 1017 -24.90 -43.08 5.75
C GLY A 1017 -25.41 -41.76 5.15
N THR A 1018 -26.17 -41.02 5.94
CA THR A 1018 -26.74 -39.70 5.58
C THR A 1018 -26.59 -38.75 6.75
N VAL A 1019 -26.88 -37.46 6.55
CA VAL A 1019 -26.95 -36.46 7.63
C VAL A 1019 -27.85 -36.98 8.77
N GLY A 1020 -27.34 -36.98 10.01
CA GLY A 1020 -28.00 -37.56 11.19
C GLY A 1020 -27.99 -39.08 11.34
N ASP A 1021 -27.33 -39.85 10.46
CA ASP A 1021 -27.20 -41.32 10.55
C ASP A 1021 -25.79 -41.78 10.11
N VAL A 1022 -24.84 -41.71 11.04
CA VAL A 1022 -23.43 -42.09 10.85
C VAL A 1022 -22.94 -43.04 11.94
N ASP A 1023 -21.88 -43.81 11.65
CA ASP A 1023 -21.15 -44.60 12.66
C ASP A 1023 -20.17 -43.69 13.41
N PRO A 1024 -20.42 -43.37 14.70
CA PRO A 1024 -19.59 -42.42 15.44
C PRO A 1024 -18.16 -42.92 15.65
N GLY A 1025 -17.97 -44.24 15.78
CA GLY A 1025 -16.65 -44.84 15.96
C GLY A 1025 -15.79 -44.70 14.70
N ARG A 1026 -16.42 -44.86 13.53
CA ARG A 1026 -15.76 -44.68 12.22
C ARG A 1026 -15.43 -43.21 11.96
N ASN A 1027 -16.35 -42.30 12.22
CA ASN A 1027 -16.13 -40.87 12.02
C ASN A 1027 -14.98 -40.32 12.86
N SER A 1028 -14.83 -40.81 14.09
CA SER A 1028 -13.77 -40.41 15.01
C SER A 1028 -12.37 -40.75 14.48
N VAL A 1029 -12.23 -41.80 13.68
CA VAL A 1029 -10.93 -42.26 13.16
C VAL A 1029 -10.71 -42.00 11.66
N GLY A 1030 -11.77 -41.84 10.87
CA GLY A 1030 -11.68 -41.76 9.41
C GLY A 1030 -11.32 -43.10 8.75
N GLU A 1031 -10.91 -43.06 7.48
CA GLU A 1031 -10.54 -44.25 6.71
C GLU A 1031 -9.29 -43.97 5.88
N ARG A 1032 -8.20 -44.67 6.18
CA ARG A 1032 -6.97 -44.59 5.38
C ARG A 1032 -7.26 -45.01 3.94
N GLY A 1033 -6.99 -44.11 2.99
CA GLY A 1033 -7.27 -44.36 1.57
C GLY A 1033 -8.74 -44.20 1.20
N GLY A 1034 -9.53 -43.54 2.05
CA GLY A 1034 -10.89 -43.13 1.73
C GLY A 1034 -10.93 -42.28 0.46
N SER A 1035 -12.05 -42.40 -0.27
CA SER A 1035 -12.20 -41.77 -1.59
C SER A 1035 -12.36 -40.24 -1.56
N HIS A 1036 -12.66 -39.65 -0.41
CA HIS A 1036 -12.89 -38.22 -0.26
C HIS A 1036 -12.06 -37.66 0.89
N TRP A 1037 -11.68 -36.39 0.77
CA TRP A 1037 -11.14 -35.62 1.88
C TRP A 1037 -12.32 -35.00 2.63
N ILE A 1038 -12.62 -35.46 3.83
CA ILE A 1038 -13.72 -34.94 4.66
C ILE A 1038 -13.24 -34.93 6.10
N ALA A 1039 -12.45 -33.93 6.48
CA ALA A 1039 -11.76 -33.90 7.76
C ALA A 1039 -12.73 -33.82 8.95
N ALA A 1040 -12.30 -34.26 10.13
CA ALA A 1040 -13.13 -34.25 11.33
C ALA A 1040 -13.10 -32.89 12.04
N GLU A 1041 -14.26 -32.43 12.49
CA GLU A 1041 -14.43 -31.35 13.45
C GLU A 1041 -14.91 -31.92 14.78
N ALA A 1042 -14.19 -31.57 15.86
CA ALA A 1042 -14.47 -32.03 17.21
C ALA A 1042 -15.12 -30.93 18.04
N ASP A 1043 -16.41 -31.09 18.28
CA ASP A 1043 -17.26 -30.14 18.98
C ASP A 1043 -17.43 -30.51 20.47
N VAL A 1044 -17.53 -29.49 21.32
CA VAL A 1044 -17.83 -29.60 22.76
C VAL A 1044 -18.21 -28.24 23.32
N SER A 1045 -19.08 -28.21 24.33
CA SER A 1045 -19.34 -26.98 25.09
C SER A 1045 -18.32 -26.73 26.19
N ILE A 1046 -17.97 -25.47 26.45
CA ILE A 1046 -17.15 -25.09 27.62
C ILE A 1046 -17.84 -25.44 28.95
N ARG A 1047 -19.17 -25.55 28.92
CA ARG A 1047 -20.06 -25.96 30.01
C ARG A 1047 -20.65 -27.36 29.76
N PRO A 1048 -21.38 -27.95 30.72
CA PRO A 1048 -22.13 -29.18 30.49
C PRO A 1048 -23.25 -29.01 29.44
N GLY A 1049 -23.92 -27.85 29.43
CA GLY A 1049 -24.96 -27.51 28.48
C GLY A 1049 -24.48 -26.76 27.23
N TRP A 1050 -25.28 -26.77 26.17
CA TRP A 1050 -25.00 -25.99 24.94
C TRP A 1050 -25.48 -24.55 25.09
N PHE A 1051 -26.62 -24.32 25.74
CA PHE A 1051 -27.07 -22.97 26.11
C PHE A 1051 -26.62 -22.57 27.51
N TYR A 1052 -26.63 -21.27 27.81
CA TYR A 1052 -26.24 -20.79 29.13
C TYR A 1052 -27.28 -21.18 30.18
N HIS A 1053 -26.80 -21.89 31.21
CA HIS A 1053 -27.52 -22.21 32.43
C HIS A 1053 -26.76 -21.65 33.64
N ALA A 1054 -27.39 -20.76 34.41
CA ALA A 1054 -26.78 -20.21 35.63
C ALA A 1054 -26.45 -21.30 36.67
N SER A 1055 -27.11 -22.46 36.60
CA SER A 1055 -26.78 -23.62 37.45
C SER A 1055 -25.43 -24.27 37.14
N GLU A 1056 -24.76 -23.84 36.07
CA GLU A 1056 -23.51 -24.40 35.57
C GLU A 1056 -22.30 -23.48 35.74
N ASP A 1057 -22.45 -22.31 36.38
CA ASP A 1057 -21.35 -21.34 36.56
C ASP A 1057 -20.14 -21.90 37.32
N GLU A 1058 -20.37 -22.88 38.20
CA GLU A 1058 -19.32 -23.59 38.94
C GLU A 1058 -18.80 -24.85 38.20
N ARG A 1059 -19.29 -25.12 36.98
CA ARG A 1059 -19.00 -26.33 36.19
C ARG A 1059 -18.34 -26.03 34.84
N VAL A 1060 -17.83 -24.81 34.65
CA VAL A 1060 -17.01 -24.40 33.51
C VAL A 1060 -15.74 -25.25 33.47
N LYS A 1061 -15.37 -25.76 32.30
CA LYS A 1061 -14.12 -26.53 32.12
C LYS A 1061 -12.92 -25.67 32.52
N SER A 1062 -12.00 -26.28 33.25
CA SER A 1062 -10.76 -25.63 33.65
C SER A 1062 -9.84 -25.38 32.44
N PRO A 1063 -8.92 -24.40 32.51
CA PRO A 1063 -7.95 -24.16 31.44
C PRO A 1063 -7.14 -25.40 31.04
N ALA A 1064 -6.76 -26.24 32.02
CA ALA A 1064 -6.04 -27.48 31.76
C ALA A 1064 -6.87 -28.49 30.95
N GLU A 1065 -8.15 -28.65 31.27
CA GLU A 1065 -9.05 -29.51 30.49
C GLU A 1065 -9.24 -28.99 29.07
N LEU A 1066 -9.33 -27.68 28.88
CA LEU A 1066 -9.45 -27.07 27.54
C LEU A 1066 -8.17 -27.27 26.71
N VAL A 1067 -7.00 -27.14 27.31
CA VAL A 1067 -5.72 -27.44 26.67
C VAL A 1067 -5.63 -28.93 26.30
N ASP A 1068 -6.04 -29.84 27.19
CA ASP A 1068 -6.07 -31.27 26.91
C ASP A 1068 -7.00 -31.59 25.72
N LEU A 1069 -8.14 -30.89 25.60
CA LEU A 1069 -9.05 -31.00 24.46
C LEU A 1069 -8.41 -30.49 23.16
N TYR A 1070 -7.66 -29.40 23.19
CA TYR A 1070 -6.91 -28.91 22.03
C TYR A 1070 -5.91 -29.95 21.51
N TYR A 1071 -5.18 -30.64 22.40
CA TYR A 1071 -4.31 -31.76 22.01
C TYR A 1071 -5.09 -32.99 21.53
N ALA A 1072 -6.29 -33.22 22.06
CA ALA A 1072 -7.15 -34.34 21.67
C ALA A 1072 -7.96 -34.10 20.37
N SER A 1073 -7.90 -32.89 19.81
CA SER A 1073 -8.58 -32.47 18.57
C SER A 1073 -7.55 -31.99 17.54
N VAL A 1074 -7.11 -30.73 17.62
CA VAL A 1074 -6.07 -30.13 16.76
C VAL A 1074 -4.81 -30.96 16.78
N GLY A 1075 -4.38 -31.41 17.96
CA GLY A 1075 -3.20 -32.28 18.10
C GLY A 1075 -3.31 -33.65 17.42
N ARG A 1076 -4.49 -34.01 16.90
CA ARG A 1076 -4.75 -35.26 16.16
C ARG A 1076 -5.20 -35.01 14.71
N GLY A 1077 -5.13 -33.77 14.22
CA GLY A 1077 -5.47 -33.40 12.85
C GLY A 1077 -6.95 -33.10 12.59
N ALA A 1078 -7.76 -32.95 13.64
CA ALA A 1078 -9.14 -32.46 13.58
C ALA A 1078 -9.20 -30.95 13.90
N ALA A 1079 -10.28 -30.26 13.51
CA ALA A 1079 -10.55 -28.94 14.06
C ALA A 1079 -11.18 -29.04 15.46
N PHE A 1080 -11.03 -27.99 16.26
CA PHE A 1080 -11.62 -27.86 17.59
C PHE A 1080 -12.70 -26.77 17.58
N LEU A 1081 -13.95 -27.18 17.75
CA LEU A 1081 -15.11 -26.29 17.84
C LEU A 1081 -15.57 -26.21 19.30
N LEU A 1082 -15.26 -25.10 19.98
CA LEU A 1082 -15.62 -24.92 21.39
C LEU A 1082 -16.84 -24.01 21.52
N ASN A 1083 -17.93 -24.52 22.08
CA ASN A 1083 -19.11 -23.71 22.33
C ASN A 1083 -18.95 -22.77 23.54
N LEU A 1084 -19.26 -21.49 23.32
CA LEU A 1084 -19.20 -20.37 24.23
C LEU A 1084 -20.62 -19.77 24.38
N PRO A 1085 -21.46 -20.30 25.28
CA PRO A 1085 -22.85 -19.87 25.36
C PRO A 1085 -22.97 -18.46 25.96
N PRO A 1086 -23.48 -17.47 25.21
CA PRO A 1086 -23.78 -16.16 25.77
C PRO A 1086 -24.89 -16.27 26.81
N ASP A 1087 -24.77 -15.51 27.89
CA ASP A 1087 -25.77 -15.48 28.95
C ASP A 1087 -26.97 -14.58 28.59
N ARG A 1088 -27.91 -14.41 29.53
CA ARG A 1088 -29.14 -13.62 29.32
C ARG A 1088 -28.90 -12.12 29.09
N ARG A 1089 -27.69 -11.60 29.38
CA ARG A 1089 -27.30 -10.23 29.04
C ARG A 1089 -26.97 -10.11 27.55
N GLY A 1090 -26.59 -11.22 26.91
CA GLY A 1090 -26.01 -11.23 25.57
C GLY A 1090 -24.50 -10.99 25.60
N ARG A 1091 -23.80 -11.58 26.57
CA ARG A 1091 -22.34 -11.50 26.77
C ARG A 1091 -21.77 -12.85 27.17
N ILE A 1092 -20.46 -13.05 27.05
CA ILE A 1092 -19.81 -14.24 27.59
C ILE A 1092 -19.68 -14.10 29.12
N HIS A 1093 -20.10 -15.13 29.86
CA HIS A 1093 -20.08 -15.10 31.31
C HIS A 1093 -18.63 -15.03 31.84
N GLU A 1094 -18.40 -14.30 32.92
CA GLU A 1094 -17.06 -13.96 33.42
C GLU A 1094 -16.21 -15.19 33.78
N ALA A 1095 -16.84 -16.28 34.22
CA ALA A 1095 -16.16 -17.57 34.47
C ALA A 1095 -15.59 -18.21 33.20
N ASP A 1096 -16.29 -18.06 32.07
CA ASP A 1096 -15.91 -18.61 30.76
C ASP A 1096 -14.77 -17.76 30.20
N VAL A 1097 -14.89 -16.43 30.29
CA VAL A 1097 -13.82 -15.48 29.92
C VAL A 1097 -12.53 -15.81 30.67
N ALA A 1098 -12.59 -16.04 31.98
CA ALA A 1098 -11.40 -16.37 32.78
C ALA A 1098 -10.74 -17.69 32.34
N ALA A 1099 -11.53 -18.71 32.05
CA ALA A 1099 -11.02 -20.00 31.57
C ALA A 1099 -10.37 -19.88 30.18
N LEU A 1100 -11.00 -19.14 29.27
CA LEU A 1100 -10.54 -18.89 27.90
C LEU A 1100 -9.26 -18.05 27.84
N GLN A 1101 -9.17 -16.99 28.66
CA GLN A 1101 -7.98 -16.15 28.72
C GLN A 1101 -6.76 -16.94 29.18
N GLU A 1102 -6.93 -17.81 30.17
CA GLU A 1102 -5.83 -18.64 30.67
C GLU A 1102 -5.45 -19.76 29.68
N MET A 1103 -6.43 -20.40 29.03
CA MET A 1103 -6.14 -21.32 27.92
C MET A 1103 -5.37 -20.62 26.79
N GLY A 1104 -5.84 -19.44 26.36
CA GLY A 1104 -5.19 -18.65 25.32
C GLY A 1104 -3.77 -18.24 25.70
N ARG A 1105 -3.52 -17.92 26.99
CA ARG A 1105 -2.18 -17.68 27.52
C ARG A 1105 -1.30 -18.94 27.39
N ILE A 1106 -1.79 -20.11 27.82
CA ILE A 1106 -1.02 -21.37 27.76
C ILE A 1106 -0.68 -21.73 26.31
N LEU A 1107 -1.63 -21.64 25.38
CA LEU A 1107 -1.40 -21.93 23.96
C LEU A 1107 -0.38 -20.95 23.34
N ARG A 1108 -0.53 -19.64 23.60
CA ARG A 1108 0.44 -18.64 23.15
C ARG A 1108 1.82 -18.91 23.71
N ASP A 1109 1.95 -19.09 25.02
CA ASP A 1109 3.24 -19.31 25.67
C ASP A 1109 3.93 -20.59 25.18
N THR A 1110 3.15 -21.61 24.82
CA THR A 1110 3.66 -22.87 24.24
C THR A 1110 4.18 -22.66 22.83
N PHE A 1111 3.40 -22.05 21.93
CA PHE A 1111 3.69 -22.04 20.49
C PHE A 1111 4.40 -20.78 19.98
N GLN A 1112 4.57 -19.74 20.81
CA GLN A 1112 5.21 -18.47 20.39
C GLN A 1112 6.69 -18.63 20.03
N VAL A 1113 7.40 -19.60 20.60
CA VAL A 1113 8.83 -19.83 20.36
C VAL A 1113 9.03 -21.28 19.92
N ASN A 1114 9.26 -21.48 18.62
CA ASN A 1114 9.73 -22.75 18.10
C ASN A 1114 11.24 -22.86 18.35
N LEU A 1115 11.62 -23.71 19.30
CA LEU A 1115 13.00 -23.94 19.73
C LEU A 1115 13.89 -24.52 18.62
N ALA A 1116 13.31 -25.12 17.57
CA ALA A 1116 14.06 -25.69 16.46
C ALA A 1116 14.51 -24.67 15.41
N THR A 1117 13.96 -23.45 15.40
CA THR A 1117 14.25 -22.44 14.35
C THR A 1117 15.72 -22.04 14.24
N THR A 1118 16.47 -22.09 15.34
CA THR A 1118 17.91 -21.78 15.38
C THR A 1118 18.79 -23.02 15.48
N ALA A 1119 18.21 -24.21 15.37
CA ALA A 1119 18.93 -25.47 15.51
C ALA A 1119 19.50 -25.93 14.16
N GLU A 1120 20.62 -26.67 14.21
CA GLU A 1120 21.11 -27.36 13.02
C GLU A 1120 20.20 -28.55 12.72
N VAL A 1121 19.85 -28.75 11.46
CA VAL A 1121 18.98 -29.84 11.05
C VAL A 1121 19.56 -30.62 9.89
N THR A 1122 19.53 -31.94 10.02
CA THR A 1122 19.94 -32.88 8.96
C THR A 1122 18.85 -33.92 8.72
N ALA A 1123 18.86 -34.55 7.56
CA ALA A 1123 17.95 -35.62 7.22
C ALA A 1123 18.68 -36.80 6.60
N SER A 1124 18.12 -38.00 6.76
CA SER A 1124 18.66 -39.21 6.14
C SER A 1124 18.49 -39.24 4.61
N SER A 1125 17.64 -38.38 4.05
CA SER A 1125 17.44 -38.19 2.61
C SER A 1125 16.86 -36.80 2.35
N VAL A 1126 17.27 -36.22 1.22
CA VAL A 1126 16.73 -34.99 0.64
C VAL A 1126 16.43 -35.29 -0.81
N ARG A 1127 15.24 -34.93 -1.29
CA ARG A 1127 14.83 -35.23 -2.66
C ARG A 1127 15.80 -34.63 -3.67
N GLY A 1128 16.42 -35.52 -4.48
CA GLY A 1128 17.44 -35.18 -5.46
C GLY A 1128 18.64 -34.42 -4.90
N ASP A 1129 18.92 -34.57 -3.59
CA ASP A 1129 19.88 -33.76 -2.83
C ASP A 1129 19.72 -32.25 -3.08
N HIS A 1130 18.49 -31.84 -3.40
CA HIS A 1130 18.18 -30.48 -3.82
C HIS A 1130 17.54 -29.72 -2.67
N PRO A 1131 17.98 -28.51 -2.35
CA PRO A 1131 17.68 -28.00 -1.03
C PRO A 1131 16.40 -27.13 -0.97
N ALA A 1132 15.69 -27.02 -2.11
CA ALA A 1132 14.23 -26.76 -2.12
C ALA A 1132 13.41 -27.80 -1.34
N TYR A 1133 13.98 -28.98 -1.10
CA TYR A 1133 13.42 -30.03 -0.25
C TYR A 1133 14.33 -30.34 0.93
N ALA A 1134 15.21 -29.42 1.35
CA ALA A 1134 16.12 -29.63 2.48
C ALA A 1134 15.35 -29.74 3.82
N PRO A 1135 15.92 -30.37 4.86
CA PRO A 1135 15.25 -30.45 6.15
C PRO A 1135 15.02 -29.10 6.83
N SER A 1136 15.83 -28.08 6.50
CA SER A 1136 15.66 -26.71 7.04
C SER A 1136 14.35 -26.06 6.64
N VAL A 1137 13.78 -26.43 5.49
CA VAL A 1137 12.50 -25.86 5.04
C VAL A 1137 11.32 -26.38 5.85
N ALA A 1138 11.48 -27.47 6.63
CA ALA A 1138 10.46 -27.87 7.60
C ALA A 1138 10.47 -26.99 8.87
N LEU A 1139 11.45 -26.08 9.01
CA LEU A 1139 11.63 -25.21 10.18
C LEU A 1139 11.44 -23.72 9.85
N ASP A 1140 11.12 -23.37 8.60
CA ASP A 1140 11.07 -21.99 8.12
C ASP A 1140 9.77 -21.25 8.47
N GLY A 1141 8.74 -21.99 8.91
CA GLY A 1141 7.43 -21.44 9.28
C GLY A 1141 6.53 -21.13 8.08
N ASP A 1142 6.87 -21.59 6.88
CA ASP A 1142 6.06 -21.42 5.67
C ASP A 1142 5.27 -22.69 5.32
N PRO A 1143 3.93 -22.68 5.34
CA PRO A 1143 3.13 -23.86 5.00
C PRO A 1143 3.20 -24.28 3.51
N SER A 1144 3.75 -23.43 2.63
CA SER A 1144 3.90 -23.69 1.20
C SER A 1144 5.19 -24.44 0.83
N THR A 1145 6.20 -24.44 1.72
CA THR A 1145 7.44 -25.21 1.56
C THR A 1145 7.33 -26.54 2.32
N TYR A 1146 8.19 -27.50 2.00
CA TYR A 1146 8.22 -28.78 2.69
C TYR A 1146 9.52 -29.56 2.46
N TRP A 1147 10.00 -30.23 3.51
CA TRP A 1147 11.02 -31.25 3.39
C TRP A 1147 10.41 -32.48 2.71
N ALA A 1148 11.08 -32.99 1.68
CA ALA A 1148 10.69 -34.23 1.00
C ALA A 1148 11.91 -35.09 0.70
N THR A 1149 11.67 -36.39 0.56
CA THR A 1149 12.67 -37.37 0.17
C THR A 1149 12.49 -37.84 -1.27
N ASP A 1150 13.44 -38.62 -1.76
CA ASP A 1150 13.26 -39.36 -3.01
C ASP A 1150 12.09 -40.35 -2.89
N ASP A 1151 11.41 -40.62 -3.99
CA ASP A 1151 10.16 -41.40 -4.02
C ASP A 1151 10.27 -42.78 -3.35
N GLY A 1152 11.45 -43.40 -3.40
CA GLY A 1152 11.73 -44.71 -2.79
C GLY A 1152 12.06 -44.68 -1.29
N VAL A 1153 12.18 -43.51 -0.67
CA VAL A 1153 12.57 -43.36 0.74
C VAL A 1153 11.34 -42.99 1.58
N THR A 1154 10.75 -44.00 2.22
CA THR A 1154 9.48 -43.86 2.94
C THR A 1154 9.61 -43.84 4.47
N GLU A 1155 10.77 -44.22 5.00
CA GLU A 1155 11.06 -44.23 6.45
C GLU A 1155 12.30 -43.37 6.78
N PRO A 1156 12.33 -42.07 6.42
CA PRO A 1156 13.46 -41.22 6.74
C PRO A 1156 13.49 -40.75 8.20
N GLU A 1157 14.64 -40.20 8.59
CA GLU A 1157 14.85 -39.54 9.87
C GLU A 1157 15.25 -38.08 9.66
N LEU A 1158 14.76 -37.18 10.51
CA LEU A 1158 15.16 -35.78 10.61
C LEU A 1158 15.76 -35.55 12.00
N LEU A 1159 17.01 -35.10 12.05
CA LEU A 1159 17.79 -34.87 13.25
C LEU A 1159 17.94 -33.37 13.48
N VAL A 1160 17.52 -32.90 14.65
CA VAL A 1160 17.72 -31.53 15.14
C VAL A 1160 18.77 -31.53 16.23
N GLU A 1161 19.80 -30.71 16.05
CA GLU A 1161 20.89 -30.48 17.01
C GLU A 1161 20.87 -29.02 17.49
N PHE A 1162 20.67 -28.84 18.78
CA PHE A 1162 20.67 -27.52 19.41
C PHE A 1162 22.10 -27.15 19.81
N ALA A 1163 22.45 -25.87 19.64
CA ALA A 1163 23.76 -25.35 20.07
C ALA A 1163 24.01 -25.56 21.58
N GLU A 1164 22.94 -25.46 22.38
CA GLU A 1164 22.95 -25.77 23.81
C GLU A 1164 21.75 -26.66 24.17
N PRO A 1165 21.83 -27.49 25.23
CA PRO A 1165 20.71 -28.31 25.66
C PRO A 1165 19.47 -27.47 26.01
N VAL A 1166 18.38 -27.69 25.29
CA VAL A 1166 17.09 -26.99 25.51
C VAL A 1166 16.14 -27.86 26.33
N ARG A 1167 15.21 -27.20 27.04
CA ARG A 1167 14.11 -27.87 27.75
C ARG A 1167 12.87 -27.84 26.85
N LEU A 1168 12.30 -29.00 26.57
CA LEU A 1168 11.16 -29.16 25.66
C LEU A 1168 10.21 -30.25 26.16
N ASN A 1169 8.95 -30.22 25.73
CA ASN A 1169 7.98 -31.26 26.06
C ASN A 1169 6.83 -31.40 25.03
N VAL A 1170 6.87 -30.63 23.94
CA VAL A 1170 5.88 -30.67 22.86
C VAL A 1170 6.60 -30.68 21.51
N VAL A 1171 6.17 -31.57 20.62
CA VAL A 1171 6.61 -31.62 19.21
C VAL A 1171 5.39 -31.50 18.30
N SER A 1172 5.47 -30.62 17.31
CA SER A 1172 4.46 -30.40 16.26
C SER A 1172 4.98 -30.93 14.94
N VAL A 1173 4.18 -31.69 14.22
CA VAL A 1173 4.50 -32.14 12.85
C VAL A 1173 3.31 -31.86 11.95
N ARG A 1174 3.56 -31.28 10.77
CA ARG A 1174 2.53 -31.04 9.74
C ARG A 1174 2.96 -31.60 8.39
N GLU A 1175 2.02 -32.21 7.68
CA GLU A 1175 2.23 -32.61 6.29
C GLU A 1175 1.86 -31.48 5.32
N HIS A 1176 2.49 -31.47 4.15
CA HIS A 1176 2.08 -30.59 3.06
C HIS A 1176 0.81 -31.13 2.39
N LEU A 1177 -0.34 -30.71 2.92
CA LEU A 1177 -1.67 -31.23 2.58
C LEU A 1177 -2.05 -31.20 1.08
N PRO A 1178 -1.57 -30.26 0.23
CA PRO A 1178 -1.82 -30.34 -1.21
C PRO A 1178 -1.36 -31.65 -1.86
N LEU A 1179 -0.42 -32.36 -1.24
CA LEU A 1179 0.05 -33.68 -1.69
C LEU A 1179 -0.65 -34.86 -0.98
N GLY A 1180 -1.71 -34.58 -0.22
CA GLY A 1180 -2.49 -35.54 0.55
C GLY A 1180 -1.91 -35.84 1.94
N GLN A 1181 -2.56 -36.76 2.65
CA GLN A 1181 -2.10 -37.28 3.94
C GLN A 1181 -1.27 -38.55 3.71
N ARG A 1182 0.04 -38.46 3.93
CA ARG A 1182 1.03 -39.43 3.45
C ARG A 1182 1.54 -40.27 4.62
N ILE A 1183 1.88 -39.67 5.75
CA ILE A 1183 2.58 -40.33 6.85
C ILE A 1183 1.63 -41.20 7.69
N GLU A 1184 2.00 -42.47 7.91
CA GLU A 1184 1.22 -43.41 8.70
C GLU A 1184 1.60 -43.42 10.18
N SER A 1185 2.89 -43.37 10.48
CA SER A 1185 3.36 -43.28 11.87
C SER A 1185 4.69 -42.58 11.98
N ILE A 1186 4.89 -41.94 13.12
CA ILE A 1186 6.13 -41.26 13.50
C ILE A 1186 6.54 -41.62 14.93
N ALA A 1187 7.83 -41.49 15.20
CA ALA A 1187 8.40 -41.56 16.53
C ALA A 1187 9.34 -40.38 16.78
N VAL A 1188 9.39 -39.91 18.02
CA VAL A 1188 10.30 -38.85 18.46
C VAL A 1188 11.23 -39.42 19.52
N ASP A 1189 12.54 -39.24 19.30
CA ASP A 1189 13.58 -39.65 20.23
C ASP A 1189 14.37 -38.44 20.74
N VAL A 1190 14.80 -38.50 22.00
CA VAL A 1190 15.78 -37.56 22.56
C VAL A 1190 17.09 -38.26 22.87
N TRP A 1191 18.18 -37.52 22.78
CA TRP A 1191 19.50 -38.01 23.15
C TRP A 1191 19.76 -37.83 24.65
N GLU A 1192 19.83 -38.92 25.40
CA GLU A 1192 20.03 -38.91 26.84
C GLU A 1192 21.03 -40.01 27.24
N GLY A 1193 22.05 -39.66 28.05
CA GLY A 1193 23.00 -40.65 28.57
C GLY A 1193 23.76 -41.45 27.52
N GLU A 1194 24.13 -40.82 26.40
CA GLU A 1194 24.80 -41.42 25.23
C GLU A 1194 23.95 -42.42 24.41
N ALA A 1195 22.62 -42.40 24.57
CA ALA A 1195 21.71 -43.22 23.77
C ALA A 1195 20.46 -42.44 23.34
N TRP A 1196 19.84 -42.89 22.24
CA TRP A 1196 18.50 -42.45 21.86
C TRP A 1196 17.47 -43.08 22.78
N ARG A 1197 16.58 -42.26 23.34
CA ARG A 1197 15.39 -42.70 24.07
C ARG A 1197 14.15 -42.17 23.38
N GLU A 1198 13.28 -43.09 22.96
CA GLU A 1198 11.95 -42.74 22.43
C GLU A 1198 11.12 -42.06 23.53
N VAL A 1199 10.54 -40.90 23.22
CA VAL A 1199 9.73 -40.12 24.16
C VAL A 1199 8.27 -40.04 23.75
N ALA A 1200 7.97 -40.19 22.46
CA ALA A 1200 6.61 -40.16 21.95
C ALA A 1200 6.49 -40.90 20.60
N VAL A 1201 5.30 -41.44 20.34
CA VAL A 1201 4.91 -42.04 19.07
C VAL A 1201 3.53 -41.54 18.67
N ALA A 1202 3.26 -41.49 17.37
CA ALA A 1202 1.97 -41.08 16.83
C ALA A 1202 1.62 -41.84 15.55
N VAL A 1203 0.32 -41.99 15.31
CA VAL A 1203 -0.25 -42.57 14.08
C VAL A 1203 -1.06 -41.49 13.37
N GLY A 1204 -0.80 -41.31 12.07
CA GLY A 1204 -1.38 -40.28 11.22
C GLY A 1204 -0.93 -38.86 11.60
N VAL A 1205 -0.34 -38.14 10.65
CA VAL A 1205 0.11 -36.74 10.88
C VAL A 1205 -0.93 -35.74 10.36
N GLY A 1206 -1.18 -35.72 9.05
CA GLY A 1206 -2.19 -34.83 8.45
C GLY A 1206 -1.89 -33.35 8.65
N SER A 1207 -2.93 -32.58 9.00
CA SER A 1207 -2.87 -31.12 9.11
C SER A 1207 -2.00 -30.65 10.28
N ARG A 1208 -2.06 -31.36 11.41
CA ARG A 1208 -1.19 -31.17 12.56
C ARG A 1208 -1.21 -32.37 13.49
N ARG A 1209 -0.03 -32.78 13.94
CA ARG A 1209 0.15 -33.75 15.02
C ARG A 1209 0.94 -33.12 16.15
N LEU A 1210 0.36 -33.08 17.35
CA LEU A 1210 1.02 -32.60 18.55
C LEU A 1210 1.34 -33.78 19.48
N LEU A 1211 2.62 -33.99 19.76
CA LEU A 1211 3.10 -34.98 20.71
C LEU A 1211 3.52 -34.28 22.00
N ARG A 1212 2.77 -34.49 23.08
CA ARG A 1212 3.06 -33.96 24.43
C ARG A 1212 3.60 -35.08 25.32
N PHE A 1213 4.70 -34.83 26.01
CA PHE A 1213 5.36 -35.80 26.90
C PHE A 1213 5.97 -35.10 28.13
N GLU A 1214 6.58 -35.86 29.04
CA GLU A 1214 7.24 -35.28 30.23
C GLU A 1214 8.39 -34.35 29.82
N PRO A 1215 8.56 -33.16 30.44
CA PRO A 1215 9.65 -32.25 30.09
C PRO A 1215 11.04 -32.88 30.20
N VAL A 1216 11.80 -32.78 29.12
CA VAL A 1216 13.16 -33.30 28.99
C VAL A 1216 14.13 -32.19 28.63
N GLN A 1217 15.39 -32.35 29.03
CA GLN A 1217 16.48 -31.47 28.63
C GLN A 1217 17.43 -32.24 27.71
N THR A 1218 17.60 -31.78 26.48
CA THR A 1218 18.42 -32.48 25.47
C THR A 1218 19.08 -31.48 24.51
N ALA A 1219 20.25 -31.85 23.99
CA ALA A 1219 20.91 -31.14 22.89
C ALA A 1219 20.55 -31.73 21.52
N ARG A 1220 19.90 -32.89 21.46
CA ARG A 1220 19.52 -33.55 20.20
C ARG A 1220 18.14 -34.17 20.27
N LEU A 1221 17.39 -33.99 19.20
CA LEU A 1221 16.05 -34.50 19.00
C LEU A 1221 15.99 -35.14 17.61
N ARG A 1222 15.33 -36.28 17.48
CA ARG A 1222 15.18 -36.94 16.18
C ARG A 1222 13.72 -37.30 15.93
N LEU A 1223 13.18 -36.87 14.80
CA LEU A 1223 11.93 -37.35 14.23
C LEU A 1223 12.25 -38.55 13.31
N ARG A 1224 11.55 -39.66 13.51
CA ARG A 1224 11.58 -40.81 12.60
C ARG A 1224 10.21 -40.98 11.98
N VAL A 1225 10.14 -41.02 10.65
CA VAL A 1225 8.96 -41.55 9.95
C VAL A 1225 9.08 -43.07 9.98
N THR A 1226 8.19 -43.73 10.72
CA THR A 1226 8.27 -45.19 10.95
C THR A 1226 7.39 -45.99 9.99
N ALA A 1227 6.43 -45.34 9.32
CA ALA A 1227 5.70 -45.91 8.19
C ALA A 1227 5.12 -44.81 7.31
N SER A 1228 5.25 -44.97 6.00
CA SER A 1228 4.59 -44.17 4.96
C SER A 1228 4.51 -45.00 3.67
N PRO A 1229 3.41 -44.96 2.89
CA PRO A 1229 3.29 -45.70 1.63
C PRO A 1229 3.98 -45.00 0.46
N VAL A 1230 4.34 -43.73 0.63
CA VAL A 1230 5.04 -42.86 -0.33
C VAL A 1230 6.05 -41.99 0.41
N CYS A 1231 6.95 -41.31 -0.30
CA CYS A 1231 7.88 -40.35 0.31
C CYS A 1231 7.12 -39.30 1.15
N PRO A 1232 7.56 -38.97 2.37
CA PRO A 1232 6.95 -37.92 3.18
C PRO A 1232 7.14 -36.52 2.55
N ALA A 1233 6.23 -35.62 2.89
CA ALA A 1233 6.31 -34.19 2.61
C ALA A 1233 5.93 -33.43 3.89
N ILE A 1234 6.92 -32.98 4.66
CA ILE A 1234 6.73 -32.34 5.98
C ILE A 1234 6.89 -30.83 5.83
N ALA A 1235 5.80 -30.09 6.04
CA ALA A 1235 5.77 -28.63 5.97
C ALA A 1235 6.22 -27.97 7.29
N GLU A 1236 6.02 -28.64 8.42
CA GLU A 1236 6.45 -28.12 9.73
C GLU A 1236 7.01 -29.23 10.62
N PHE A 1237 8.15 -28.96 11.25
CA PHE A 1237 8.66 -29.66 12.42
C PHE A 1237 8.93 -28.65 13.55
N GLY A 1238 7.96 -28.49 14.43
CA GLY A 1238 8.03 -27.54 15.56
C GLY A 1238 8.43 -28.21 16.87
N VAL A 1239 9.26 -27.54 17.66
CA VAL A 1239 9.70 -27.99 18.98
C VAL A 1239 9.39 -26.91 20.01
N TYR A 1240 8.63 -27.26 21.04
CA TYR A 1240 8.04 -26.30 21.97
C TYR A 1240 8.18 -26.73 23.43
N LEU A 1241 8.04 -25.74 24.31
CA LEU A 1241 7.95 -25.93 25.75
C LEU A 1241 6.62 -25.37 26.24
N GLU A 1242 5.72 -26.25 26.65
CA GLU A 1242 4.52 -25.88 27.37
C GLU A 1242 4.88 -25.42 28.80
N PRO A 1243 4.34 -24.29 29.27
CA PRO A 1243 4.57 -23.82 30.63
C PRO A 1243 3.95 -24.79 31.64
N GLY A 1244 4.53 -24.88 32.84
CA GLY A 1244 3.89 -25.62 33.94
C GLY A 1244 2.55 -24.99 34.28
N MET A 1245 1.49 -25.82 34.29
CA MET A 1245 0.12 -25.42 34.65
C MET A 1245 -0.06 -25.23 36.15
#